data_AF-A0A937A6X2-F1
#
_entry.id   AF-A0A937A6X2-F1
#
_cell.length_a   1.000
_cell.length_b   1.000
_cell.length_c   1.000
_cell.angle_alpha   90.00
_cell.angle_beta   90.00
_cell.angle_gamma   90.00
#
_symmetry.space_group_name_H-M   'P 1'
#
loop_
_entity.id
_entity.type
_entity.pdbx_description
1 polymer ?
#
loop_
_entity_poly.entity_id
_entity_poly.type
_entity_poly.pdbx_seq_one_letter_code
_entity_poly.pdbx_strand_id
1 'polypeptide(L)'
;MKKLFFTLLFFASALAVLGQQSKIDDLIYRGENYFKIENYDAAIPQLNEAVELGSKEPYVLYMLGVSYLKQPNATDQLKSIKSFETLDRMNNFQNVPNEVYYYMAQAYHKNLQLEKAEKYYDKYLSLIKGKDAKLEDEVSLQKQKSQNAVRLLNDKKEIDIVRMAPPINTEYTEYNPVVSADQSIMAFTTLRPGERGGRAVEEVYTATSSSGGNWGDLTKVSFNTNENVGTAGISPDGQQMLVFIGSGNKGNIYIMNKEGDKWSTPAPLKGLNSTSLESTASITPDGKMIYFASNRPGGFGGMDIYVAEKLANGSWGNVKNLGPNINSKYDEDAPFIHPDMKTLYFTSNGMGSMGGRDIFKSVKLGGKWDAPQNMGYPINTPLDDNYFTLTADGSRGFFSSDRQGGYGGQDIYTFEMPEQYANIPLTMLKGKITAGDEEKPVPTKIKLIDNENNTKVDYVYDPDPKTGNYLIILPPGKNYDLIIESEGYLPYTLNINVPNQTYFYELYQKINLKLIKQFDVVVGQEVTVNNAFYDTKQSQQYNPRQANEAMLVQNDSLDVYDMMDAIIATEDTAAFNYLMDLMYTVNPVDDVDFSSNSDEMEVASRTYYYDESDTTTLKSRNVEGETIYSLPTMYVTEEAEKQKEDKSKSASVNYDKSLLEPIYKIYFDVGQAQLKDEYKSKLQQIYDILQDNEELGIQISGYASAEGDPEFNRKLSNKRAIEVLNFFNLKANGIVRRRIIAKGYGATQADSQNPEENRRVEVQIVDLNKAER
;
A
#
# COMPACT_ATOMS: atom_id res chain seq x y z
N MET A 1 -61.71 -60.54 -15.54
CA MET A 1 -61.00 -59.29 -15.88
C MET A 1 -60.25 -58.67 -14.69
N LYS A 2 -60.88 -58.37 -13.54
CA LYS A 2 -60.17 -57.76 -12.38
C LYS A 2 -58.95 -58.56 -11.88
N LYS A 3 -59.05 -59.89 -11.72
CA LYS A 3 -57.90 -60.73 -11.30
C LYS A 3 -56.74 -60.71 -12.31
N LEU A 4 -57.03 -60.79 -13.60
CA LEU A 4 -56.02 -60.74 -14.67
C LEU A 4 -55.32 -59.37 -14.73
N PHE A 5 -56.06 -58.28 -14.51
CA PHE A 5 -55.52 -56.93 -14.43
C PHE A 5 -54.59 -56.75 -13.22
N PHE A 6 -54.97 -57.26 -12.04
CA PHE A 6 -54.11 -57.25 -10.86
C PHE A 6 -52.84 -58.10 -11.03
N THR A 7 -52.92 -59.26 -11.71
CA THR A 7 -51.74 -60.09 -12.00
C THR A 7 -50.81 -59.43 -13.02
N LEU A 8 -51.35 -58.78 -14.05
CA LEU A 8 -50.57 -57.99 -15.02
C LEU A 8 -49.93 -56.75 -14.37
N LEU A 9 -50.64 -56.06 -13.48
CA LEU A 9 -50.07 -54.94 -12.71
C LEU A 9 -48.92 -55.43 -11.80
N PHE A 10 -49.11 -56.57 -11.14
CA PHE A 10 -48.08 -57.17 -10.28
C PHE A 10 -46.84 -57.60 -11.09
N PHE A 11 -47.04 -58.23 -12.26
CA PHE A 11 -45.95 -58.60 -13.16
C PHE A 11 -45.21 -57.38 -13.73
N ALA A 12 -45.94 -56.33 -14.11
CA ALA A 12 -45.35 -55.07 -14.56
C ALA A 12 -44.56 -54.39 -13.43
N SER A 13 -45.06 -54.40 -12.20
CA SER A 13 -44.32 -53.87 -11.05
C SER A 13 -43.07 -54.68 -10.70
N ALA A 14 -43.12 -56.01 -10.82
CA ALA A 14 -41.95 -56.86 -10.57
C ALA A 14 -40.86 -56.69 -11.64
N LEU A 15 -41.25 -56.56 -12.92
CA LEU A 15 -40.31 -56.26 -14.01
C LEU A 15 -39.69 -54.87 -13.88
N ALA A 16 -40.46 -53.88 -13.42
CA ALA A 16 -39.95 -52.54 -13.14
C ALA A 16 -38.92 -52.54 -11.99
N VAL A 17 -39.18 -53.29 -10.91
CA VAL A 17 -38.25 -53.43 -9.78
C VAL A 17 -36.96 -54.15 -10.20
N LEU A 18 -37.06 -55.22 -11.01
CA LEU A 18 -35.87 -55.93 -11.51
C LEU A 18 -35.04 -55.07 -12.47
N GLY A 19 -35.70 -54.30 -13.35
CA GLY A 19 -35.02 -53.35 -14.24
C GLY A 19 -34.31 -52.22 -13.47
N GLN A 20 -34.94 -51.73 -12.39
CA GLN A 20 -34.33 -50.73 -11.51
C GLN A 20 -33.12 -51.29 -10.76
N GLN A 21 -33.21 -52.50 -10.19
CA GLN A 21 -32.08 -53.14 -9.52
C GLN A 21 -30.91 -53.39 -10.47
N SER A 22 -31.16 -53.92 -11.67
CA SER A 22 -30.11 -54.13 -12.67
C SER A 22 -29.40 -52.84 -13.08
N LYS A 23 -30.12 -51.71 -13.11
CA LYS A 23 -29.53 -50.39 -13.38
C LYS A 23 -28.65 -49.93 -12.21
N ILE A 24 -29.10 -50.11 -10.97
CA ILE A 24 -28.31 -49.81 -9.77
C ILE A 24 -27.00 -50.61 -9.78
N ASP A 25 -27.05 -51.91 -10.08
CA ASP A 25 -25.88 -52.77 -10.10
C ASP A 25 -24.84 -52.33 -11.17
N ASP A 26 -25.29 -51.94 -12.37
CA ASP A 26 -24.41 -51.41 -13.43
C ASP A 26 -23.77 -50.07 -13.04
N LEU A 27 -24.55 -49.16 -12.42
CA LEU A 27 -24.03 -47.89 -11.91
C LEU A 27 -22.98 -48.10 -10.82
N ILE A 28 -23.22 -49.02 -9.87
CA ILE A 28 -22.25 -49.36 -8.83
C ILE A 28 -20.97 -49.93 -9.45
N TYR A 29 -21.09 -50.88 -10.39
CA TYR A 29 -19.94 -51.48 -11.06
C TYR A 29 -19.08 -50.44 -11.78
N ARG A 30 -19.69 -49.50 -12.51
CA ARG A 30 -18.97 -48.41 -13.17
C ARG A 30 -18.32 -47.46 -12.17
N GLY A 31 -19.08 -47.06 -11.15
CA GLY A 31 -18.59 -46.20 -10.07
C GLY A 31 -17.39 -46.79 -9.34
N GLU A 32 -17.44 -48.08 -9.01
CA GLU A 32 -16.35 -48.80 -8.36
C GLU A 32 -15.10 -48.88 -9.26
N ASN A 33 -15.26 -49.12 -10.56
CA ASN A 33 -14.13 -49.14 -11.49
C ASN A 33 -13.45 -47.77 -11.60
N TYR A 34 -14.20 -46.68 -11.63
CA TYR A 34 -13.65 -45.33 -11.59
C TYR A 34 -12.97 -45.02 -10.25
N PHE A 35 -13.60 -45.43 -9.14
CA PHE A 35 -13.06 -45.26 -7.80
C PHE A 35 -11.70 -45.96 -7.61
N LYS A 36 -11.57 -47.20 -8.11
CA LYS A 36 -10.33 -47.99 -8.03
C LYS A 36 -9.14 -47.37 -8.76
N ILE A 37 -9.39 -46.56 -9.78
CA ILE A 37 -8.36 -45.82 -10.52
C ILE A 37 -8.27 -44.36 -10.07
N GLU A 38 -8.89 -44.02 -8.93
CA GLU A 38 -8.92 -42.68 -8.34
C GLU A 38 -9.52 -41.60 -9.25
N ASN A 39 -10.33 -42.00 -10.24
CA ASN A 39 -11.09 -41.08 -11.08
C ASN A 39 -12.41 -40.72 -10.39
N TYR A 40 -12.29 -39.95 -9.30
CA TYR A 40 -13.42 -39.59 -8.46
C TYR A 40 -14.48 -38.76 -9.21
N ASP A 41 -14.05 -37.90 -10.14
CA ASP A 41 -14.94 -37.08 -10.97
C ASP A 41 -15.89 -37.93 -11.81
N ALA A 42 -15.40 -39.03 -12.37
CA ALA A 42 -16.22 -39.99 -13.11
C ALA A 42 -17.01 -40.95 -12.18
N ALA A 43 -16.50 -41.23 -10.98
CA ALA A 43 -17.18 -42.10 -10.01
C ALA A 43 -18.43 -41.45 -9.40
N ILE A 44 -18.34 -40.17 -9.02
CA ILE A 44 -19.43 -39.40 -8.38
C ILE A 44 -20.78 -39.53 -9.09
N PRO A 45 -20.92 -39.21 -10.39
CA PRO A 45 -22.22 -39.26 -11.05
C PRO A 45 -22.83 -40.66 -11.05
N GLN A 46 -22.01 -41.71 -11.21
CA GLN A 46 -22.50 -43.10 -11.21
C GLN A 46 -23.00 -43.51 -9.81
N LEU A 47 -22.18 -43.25 -8.79
CA LEU A 47 -22.47 -43.62 -7.41
C LEU A 47 -23.62 -42.80 -6.83
N ASN A 48 -23.70 -41.51 -7.15
CA ASN A 48 -24.79 -40.65 -6.71
C ASN A 48 -26.12 -41.08 -7.34
N GLU A 49 -26.16 -41.39 -8.64
CA GLU A 49 -27.36 -41.92 -9.29
C GLU A 49 -27.79 -43.26 -8.68
N ALA A 50 -26.85 -44.16 -8.36
CA ALA A 50 -27.16 -45.42 -7.69
C ALA A 50 -27.84 -45.19 -6.32
N VAL A 51 -27.36 -44.22 -5.53
CA VAL A 51 -27.96 -43.84 -4.24
C VAL A 51 -29.33 -43.20 -4.42
N GLU A 52 -29.50 -42.30 -5.40
CA GLU A 52 -30.78 -41.67 -5.74
C GLU A 52 -31.84 -42.69 -6.18
N LEU A 53 -31.42 -43.74 -6.90
CA LEU A 53 -32.29 -44.85 -7.29
C LEU A 53 -32.62 -45.82 -6.13
N GLY A 54 -32.03 -45.62 -4.96
CA GLY A 54 -32.37 -46.33 -3.72
C GLY A 54 -31.28 -47.22 -3.15
N SER A 55 -30.07 -47.25 -3.73
CA SER A 55 -28.95 -47.99 -3.14
C SER A 55 -28.58 -47.44 -1.76
N LYS A 56 -28.42 -48.35 -0.80
CA LYS A 56 -28.07 -48.08 0.60
C LYS A 56 -26.92 -48.95 1.08
N GLU A 57 -26.15 -49.50 0.15
CA GLU A 57 -25.02 -50.35 0.48
C GLU A 57 -23.92 -49.54 1.18
N PRO A 58 -23.42 -49.99 2.34
CA PRO A 58 -22.35 -49.30 3.07
C PRO A 58 -21.12 -48.96 2.21
N TYR A 59 -20.73 -49.89 1.34
CA TYR A 59 -19.57 -49.70 0.45
C TYR A 59 -19.80 -48.62 -0.62
N VAL A 60 -21.02 -48.51 -1.16
CA VAL A 60 -21.39 -47.45 -2.12
C VAL A 60 -21.35 -46.07 -1.45
N LEU A 61 -21.88 -45.96 -0.23
CA LEU A 61 -21.82 -44.72 0.56
C LEU A 61 -20.38 -44.34 0.91
N TYR A 62 -19.54 -45.32 1.25
CA TYR A 62 -18.11 -45.12 1.45
C TYR A 62 -17.44 -44.56 0.19
N MET A 63 -17.60 -45.22 -0.96
CA MET A 63 -16.99 -44.78 -2.23
C MET A 63 -17.47 -43.39 -2.64
N LEU A 64 -18.77 -43.10 -2.48
CA LEU A 64 -19.33 -41.79 -2.81
C LEU A 64 -18.79 -40.71 -1.86
N GLY A 65 -18.75 -40.98 -0.55
CA GLY A 65 -18.21 -40.06 0.45
C GLY A 65 -16.74 -39.74 0.21
N VAL A 66 -15.91 -40.76 -0.05
CA VAL A 66 -14.49 -40.57 -0.37
C VAL A 66 -14.32 -39.83 -1.70
N SER A 67 -15.10 -40.17 -2.72
CA SER A 67 -15.03 -39.47 -4.02
C SER A 67 -15.27 -37.97 -3.89
N TYR A 68 -16.28 -37.57 -3.10
CA TYR A 68 -16.51 -36.15 -2.80
C TYR A 68 -15.37 -35.56 -1.98
N LEU A 69 -14.92 -36.22 -0.90
CA LEU A 69 -13.84 -35.72 -0.04
C LEU A 69 -12.49 -35.54 -0.77
N LYS A 70 -12.31 -36.18 -1.92
CA LYS A 70 -11.13 -36.08 -2.78
C LYS A 70 -11.24 -35.01 -3.87
N GLN A 71 -12.33 -34.26 -3.93
CA GLN A 71 -12.49 -33.14 -4.85
C GLN A 71 -11.53 -31.99 -4.52
N PRO A 72 -11.10 -31.20 -5.52
CA PRO A 72 -10.08 -30.18 -5.34
C PRO A 72 -10.53 -28.98 -4.50
N ASN A 73 -11.84 -28.68 -4.43
CA ASN A 73 -12.38 -27.54 -3.68
C ASN A 73 -13.17 -28.00 -2.44
N ALA A 74 -13.15 -27.20 -1.37
CA ALA A 74 -13.83 -27.54 -0.12
C ALA A 74 -15.36 -27.67 -0.26
N THR A 75 -15.99 -26.85 -1.10
CA THR A 75 -17.44 -26.91 -1.35
C THR A 75 -17.88 -28.30 -1.81
N ASP A 76 -17.15 -28.91 -2.72
CA ASP A 76 -17.42 -30.28 -3.18
C ASP A 76 -17.00 -31.33 -2.16
N GLN A 77 -15.89 -31.12 -1.43
CA GLN A 77 -15.49 -32.00 -0.32
C GLN A 77 -16.58 -32.12 0.74
N LEU A 78 -17.26 -31.02 1.06
CA LEU A 78 -18.33 -30.98 2.06
C LEU A 78 -19.57 -31.80 1.67
N LYS A 79 -19.79 -32.06 0.37
CA LYS A 79 -20.88 -32.95 -0.08
C LYS A 79 -20.71 -34.39 0.42
N SER A 80 -19.49 -34.79 0.80
CA SER A 80 -19.20 -36.09 1.40
C SER A 80 -19.97 -36.35 2.70
N ILE A 81 -20.34 -35.28 3.44
CA ILE A 81 -20.98 -35.39 4.75
C ILE A 81 -22.30 -36.17 4.69
N LYS A 82 -23.07 -36.00 3.61
CA LYS A 82 -24.36 -36.67 3.41
C LYS A 82 -24.21 -38.19 3.40
N SER A 83 -23.18 -38.68 2.71
CA SER A 83 -22.89 -40.12 2.62
C SER A 83 -22.41 -40.66 3.96
N PHE A 84 -21.50 -39.95 4.63
CA PHE A 84 -20.93 -40.38 5.90
C PHE A 84 -21.91 -40.31 7.07
N GLU A 85 -22.80 -39.33 7.13
CA GLU A 85 -23.89 -39.30 8.13
C GLU A 85 -24.91 -40.41 7.91
N THR A 86 -25.15 -40.79 6.65
CA THR A 86 -26.03 -41.92 6.33
C THR A 86 -25.40 -43.22 6.80
N LEU A 87 -24.09 -43.40 6.56
CA LEU A 87 -23.33 -44.56 7.01
C LEU A 87 -23.26 -44.65 8.55
N ASP A 88 -23.00 -43.53 9.24
CA ASP A 88 -23.00 -43.46 10.70
C ASP A 88 -24.36 -43.87 11.29
N ARG A 89 -25.47 -43.32 10.74
CA ARG A 89 -26.83 -43.68 11.19
C ARG A 89 -27.19 -45.14 10.98
N MET A 90 -26.68 -45.77 9.92
CA MET A 90 -26.87 -47.21 9.68
C MET A 90 -26.13 -48.06 10.73
N ASN A 91 -25.05 -47.53 11.31
CA ASN A 91 -24.14 -48.25 12.21
C ASN A 91 -23.73 -49.63 11.64
N ASN A 92 -23.59 -49.71 10.31
CA ASN A 92 -23.23 -50.91 9.58
C ASN A 92 -22.07 -50.61 8.64
N PHE A 93 -20.89 -51.15 8.97
CA PHE A 93 -19.65 -50.98 8.22
C PHE A 93 -19.22 -52.28 7.52
N GLN A 94 -20.17 -53.18 7.27
CA GLN A 94 -19.87 -54.44 6.58
C GLN A 94 -19.29 -54.16 5.18
N ASN A 95 -18.17 -54.83 4.87
CA ASN A 95 -17.42 -54.70 3.62
C ASN A 95 -16.84 -53.29 3.36
N VAL A 96 -16.80 -52.41 4.37
CA VAL A 96 -16.18 -51.09 4.27
C VAL A 96 -14.74 -51.16 4.83
N PRO A 97 -13.73 -50.61 4.14
CA PRO A 97 -12.37 -50.52 4.65
C PRO A 97 -12.27 -49.71 5.95
N ASN A 98 -11.30 -50.02 6.82
CA ASN A 98 -11.14 -49.33 8.11
C ASN A 98 -10.79 -47.84 7.96
N GLU A 99 -10.21 -47.46 6.82
CA GLU A 99 -9.89 -46.10 6.40
C GLU A 99 -11.13 -45.19 6.40
N VAL A 100 -12.34 -45.76 6.33
CA VAL A 100 -13.59 -45.00 6.45
C VAL A 100 -13.64 -44.16 7.71
N TYR A 101 -13.10 -44.63 8.83
CA TYR A 101 -13.11 -43.85 10.07
C TYR A 101 -12.25 -42.59 9.94
N TYR A 102 -11.13 -42.66 9.22
CA TYR A 102 -10.32 -41.48 8.94
C TYR A 102 -11.03 -40.48 8.02
N TYR A 103 -11.63 -40.96 6.93
CA TYR A 103 -12.36 -40.10 5.99
C TYR A 103 -13.61 -39.48 6.62
N MET A 104 -14.35 -40.24 7.42
CA MET A 104 -15.47 -39.71 8.20
C MET A 104 -14.99 -38.62 9.16
N ALA A 105 -13.89 -38.84 9.88
CA ALA A 105 -13.32 -37.85 10.78
C ALA A 105 -12.95 -36.55 10.06
N GLN A 106 -12.30 -36.64 8.90
CA GLN A 106 -11.96 -35.48 8.06
C GLN A 106 -13.20 -34.73 7.57
N ALA A 107 -14.22 -35.45 7.08
CA ALA A 107 -15.47 -34.83 6.63
C ALA A 107 -16.21 -34.13 7.78
N TYR A 108 -16.27 -34.76 8.95
CA TYR A 108 -16.87 -34.15 10.15
C TYR A 108 -16.09 -32.93 10.62
N HIS A 109 -14.75 -32.99 10.59
CA HIS A 109 -13.88 -31.87 10.95
C HIS A 109 -14.13 -30.66 10.05
N LYS A 110 -14.06 -30.86 8.73
CA LYS A 110 -14.32 -29.82 7.72
C LYS A 110 -15.72 -29.21 7.83
N ASN A 111 -16.71 -30.01 8.27
CA ASN A 111 -18.09 -29.56 8.47
C ASN A 111 -18.40 -29.13 9.92
N LEU A 112 -17.38 -28.79 10.73
CA LEU A 112 -17.52 -28.30 12.12
C LEU A 112 -18.23 -29.27 13.08
N GLN A 113 -18.39 -30.55 12.72
CA GLN A 113 -18.90 -31.60 13.60
C GLN A 113 -17.76 -32.21 14.43
N LEU A 114 -17.09 -31.38 15.21
CA LEU A 114 -15.78 -31.67 15.81
C LEU A 114 -15.79 -32.82 16.81
N GLU A 115 -16.85 -32.98 17.61
CA GLU A 115 -16.98 -34.11 18.53
C GLU A 115 -17.03 -35.46 17.79
N LYS A 116 -17.74 -35.51 16.65
CA LYS A 116 -17.76 -36.70 15.80
C LYS A 116 -16.39 -36.92 15.16
N ALA A 117 -15.74 -35.85 14.70
CA ALA A 117 -14.40 -35.93 14.14
C ALA A 117 -13.43 -36.60 15.12
N GLU A 118 -13.36 -36.10 16.37
CA GLU A 118 -12.51 -36.67 17.42
C GLU A 118 -12.83 -38.14 17.71
N LYS A 119 -14.12 -38.47 17.85
CA LYS A 119 -14.58 -39.87 18.04
C LYS A 119 -14.01 -40.80 16.96
N TYR A 120 -14.05 -40.37 15.70
CA TYR A 120 -13.60 -41.19 14.58
C TYR A 120 -12.09 -41.22 14.39
N TYR A 121 -11.38 -40.12 14.70
CA TYR A 121 -9.93 -40.14 14.79
C TYR A 121 -9.45 -41.12 15.86
N ASP A 122 -10.06 -41.13 17.06
CA ASP A 122 -9.72 -42.08 18.12
C ASP A 122 -10.00 -43.53 17.70
N LYS A 123 -11.12 -43.76 17.01
CA LYS A 123 -11.44 -45.07 16.46
C LYS A 123 -10.37 -45.53 15.48
N TYR A 124 -9.96 -44.69 14.54
CA TYR A 124 -8.96 -45.04 13.54
C TYR A 124 -7.58 -45.26 14.18
N LEU A 125 -7.14 -44.37 15.08
CA LEU A 125 -5.89 -44.52 15.84
C LEU A 125 -5.82 -45.86 16.57
N SER A 126 -6.92 -46.29 17.21
CA SER A 126 -6.97 -47.60 17.89
C SER A 126 -6.74 -48.79 16.95
N LEU A 127 -7.10 -48.65 15.66
CA LEU A 127 -6.97 -49.70 14.65
C LEU A 127 -5.57 -49.75 14.03
N ILE A 128 -4.90 -48.60 13.91
CA ILE A 128 -3.57 -48.49 13.29
C ILE A 128 -2.42 -48.54 14.31
N LYS A 129 -2.72 -48.43 15.61
CA LYS A 129 -1.72 -48.43 16.68
C LYS A 129 -0.66 -49.54 16.55
N GLY A 130 0.60 -49.14 16.52
CA GLY A 130 1.77 -50.00 16.38
C GLY A 130 1.98 -50.60 14.99
N LYS A 131 1.19 -50.20 13.99
CA LYS A 131 1.29 -50.71 12.60
C LYS A 131 2.05 -49.76 11.69
N ASP A 132 1.84 -48.45 11.85
CA ASP A 132 2.48 -47.42 11.04
C ASP A 132 2.62 -46.12 11.85
N ALA A 133 3.83 -45.88 12.37
CA ALA A 133 4.11 -44.71 13.19
C ALA A 133 3.92 -43.39 12.43
N LYS A 134 4.17 -43.36 11.11
CA LYS A 134 4.02 -42.14 10.32
C LYS A 134 2.54 -41.79 10.14
N LEU A 135 1.72 -42.80 9.86
CA LEU A 135 0.28 -42.63 9.76
C LEU A 135 -0.34 -42.28 11.12
N GLU A 136 0.15 -42.87 12.22
CA GLU A 136 -0.26 -42.51 13.58
C GLU A 136 0.03 -41.03 13.88
N ASP A 137 1.20 -40.53 13.52
CA ASP A 137 1.56 -39.12 13.68
C ASP A 137 0.68 -38.19 12.83
N GLU A 138 0.39 -38.57 11.58
CA GLU A 138 -0.51 -37.82 10.68
C GLU A 138 -1.92 -37.72 11.27
N VAL A 139 -2.50 -38.86 11.65
CA VAL A 139 -3.87 -38.91 12.21
C VAL A 139 -3.93 -38.18 13.55
N SER A 140 -2.88 -38.29 14.37
CA SER A 140 -2.79 -37.58 15.66
C SER A 140 -2.76 -36.07 15.47
N LEU A 141 -2.05 -35.57 14.43
CA LEU A 141 -2.08 -34.16 14.08
C LEU A 141 -3.49 -33.71 13.65
N GLN A 142 -4.18 -34.47 12.80
CA GLN A 142 -5.55 -34.13 12.38
C GLN A 142 -6.54 -34.11 13.56
N LYS A 143 -6.37 -35.04 14.52
CA LYS A 143 -7.11 -35.02 15.78
C LYS A 143 -6.81 -33.74 16.58
N GLN A 144 -5.54 -33.38 16.72
CA GLN A 144 -5.12 -32.17 17.43
C GLN A 144 -5.72 -30.91 16.78
N LYS A 145 -5.78 -30.85 15.44
CA LYS A 145 -6.45 -29.77 14.71
C LYS A 145 -7.93 -29.67 15.07
N SER A 146 -8.64 -30.80 15.18
CA SER A 146 -10.04 -30.81 15.66
C SER A 146 -10.17 -30.26 17.07
N GLN A 147 -9.26 -30.61 17.97
CA GLN A 147 -9.26 -30.11 19.35
C GLN A 147 -8.95 -28.61 19.42
N ASN A 148 -8.02 -28.14 18.60
CA ASN A 148 -7.75 -26.71 18.44
C ASN A 148 -8.98 -25.98 17.91
N ALA A 149 -9.67 -26.55 16.92
CA ALA A 149 -10.90 -25.98 16.39
C ALA A 149 -11.97 -25.82 17.49
N VAL A 150 -12.17 -26.83 18.34
CA VAL A 150 -13.10 -26.74 19.49
C VAL A 150 -12.72 -25.57 20.39
N ARG A 151 -11.43 -25.44 20.75
CA ARG A 151 -10.95 -24.34 21.60
C ARG A 151 -11.18 -22.97 20.95
N LEU A 152 -10.82 -22.81 19.68
CA LEU A 152 -10.90 -21.54 18.96
C LEU A 152 -12.34 -21.12 18.65
N LEU A 153 -13.26 -22.06 18.45
CA LEU A 153 -14.70 -21.78 18.32
C LEU A 153 -15.32 -21.32 19.65
N ASN A 154 -14.85 -21.88 20.77
CA ASN A 154 -15.29 -21.46 22.11
C ASN A 154 -14.74 -20.07 22.50
N ASP A 155 -13.60 -19.66 21.93
CA ASP A 155 -12.97 -18.35 22.08
C ASP A 155 -13.11 -17.53 20.78
N LYS A 156 -14.33 -17.50 20.22
CA LYS A 156 -14.59 -16.82 18.96
C LYS A 156 -14.34 -15.33 19.10
N LYS A 157 -13.73 -14.74 18.08
CA LYS A 157 -13.54 -13.29 17.98
C LYS A 157 -14.81 -12.64 17.43
N GLU A 158 -15.13 -11.45 17.93
CA GLU A 158 -16.19 -10.59 17.38
C GLU A 158 -15.64 -9.87 16.15
N ILE A 159 -15.57 -10.60 15.04
CA ILE A 159 -15.05 -10.12 13.75
C ILE A 159 -16.02 -10.58 12.67
N ASP A 160 -16.50 -9.64 11.87
CA ASP A 160 -17.32 -9.93 10.71
C ASP A 160 -16.43 -10.14 9.48
N ILE A 161 -16.43 -11.36 8.97
CA ILE A 161 -15.71 -11.69 7.74
C ILE A 161 -16.61 -11.40 6.54
N VAL A 162 -16.15 -10.49 5.69
CA VAL A 162 -16.86 -10.03 4.50
C VAL A 162 -16.18 -10.63 3.27
N ARG A 163 -16.94 -11.36 2.45
CA ARG A 163 -16.46 -11.77 1.12
C ARG A 163 -16.41 -10.56 0.20
N MET A 164 -15.32 -10.36 -0.52
CA MET A 164 -15.23 -9.29 -1.51
C MET A 164 -16.25 -9.51 -2.63
N ALA A 165 -16.94 -8.43 -3.03
CA ALA A 165 -17.90 -8.48 -4.13
C ALA A 165 -17.18 -8.50 -5.49
N PRO A 166 -17.88 -8.88 -6.59
CA PRO A 166 -17.39 -8.59 -7.94
C PRO A 166 -17.04 -7.09 -8.09
N PRO A 167 -15.98 -6.74 -8.84
CA PRO A 167 -15.24 -7.62 -9.74
C PRO A 167 -14.12 -8.43 -9.06
N ILE A 168 -13.82 -8.23 -7.77
CA ILE A 168 -12.71 -8.91 -7.08
C ILE A 168 -12.89 -10.42 -7.07
N ASN A 169 -14.01 -10.92 -6.55
CA ASN A 169 -14.32 -12.35 -6.61
C ASN A 169 -15.30 -12.65 -7.75
N THR A 170 -15.13 -13.82 -8.35
CA THR A 170 -15.91 -14.34 -9.48
C THR A 170 -16.24 -15.82 -9.25
N GLU A 171 -16.81 -16.51 -10.25
CA GLU A 171 -17.03 -17.97 -10.18
C GLU A 171 -15.73 -18.80 -10.20
N TYR A 172 -14.58 -18.15 -10.42
CA TYR A 172 -13.26 -18.78 -10.45
C TYR A 172 -12.56 -18.69 -9.10
N THR A 173 -11.40 -19.33 -8.96
CA THR A 173 -10.62 -19.25 -7.72
C THR A 173 -9.83 -17.95 -7.73
N GLU A 174 -10.06 -17.08 -6.74
CA GLU A 174 -9.27 -15.88 -6.47
C GLU A 174 -8.53 -16.01 -5.14
N TYR A 175 -7.21 -15.86 -5.16
CA TYR A 175 -6.36 -16.11 -4.00
C TYR A 175 -5.09 -15.26 -3.99
N ASN A 176 -4.39 -15.31 -2.86
CA ASN A 176 -3.17 -14.54 -2.59
C ASN A 176 -3.31 -13.02 -2.83
N PRO A 177 -4.27 -12.35 -2.13
CA PRO A 177 -4.40 -10.91 -2.20
C PRO A 177 -3.18 -10.23 -1.56
N VAL A 178 -2.57 -9.30 -2.28
CA VAL A 178 -1.53 -8.41 -1.78
C VAL A 178 -2.04 -6.98 -1.93
N VAL A 179 -2.01 -6.22 -0.84
CA VAL A 179 -2.63 -4.88 -0.76
C VAL A 179 -1.58 -3.88 -0.26
N SER A 180 -1.49 -2.72 -0.89
CA SER A 180 -0.62 -1.63 -0.41
C SER A 180 -1.07 -1.13 0.96
N ALA A 181 -0.15 -0.55 1.71
CA ALA A 181 -0.38 -0.14 3.10
C ALA A 181 -1.46 0.95 3.22
N ASP A 182 -1.65 1.75 2.17
CA ASP A 182 -2.66 2.79 2.02
C ASP A 182 -3.94 2.33 1.28
N GLN A 183 -4.06 1.04 0.95
CA GLN A 183 -5.17 0.44 0.18
C GLN A 183 -5.38 1.02 -1.23
N SER A 184 -4.43 1.78 -1.78
CA SER A 184 -4.56 2.35 -3.13
C SER A 184 -4.52 1.29 -4.24
N ILE A 185 -3.89 0.13 -3.99
CA ILE A 185 -3.80 -0.96 -4.95
C ILE A 185 -3.87 -2.34 -4.28
N MET A 186 -4.61 -3.23 -4.92
CA MET A 186 -4.63 -4.67 -4.64
C MET A 186 -4.17 -5.42 -5.89
N ALA A 187 -3.39 -6.47 -5.69
CA ALA A 187 -3.15 -7.48 -6.71
C ALA A 187 -3.52 -8.86 -6.16
N PHE A 188 -3.98 -9.76 -7.02
CA PHE A 188 -4.32 -11.12 -6.64
C PHE A 188 -4.13 -12.09 -7.81
N THR A 189 -4.06 -13.38 -7.47
CA THR A 189 -3.99 -14.47 -8.45
C THR A 189 -5.38 -15.04 -8.69
N THR A 190 -5.71 -15.32 -9.94
CA THR A 190 -6.96 -15.99 -10.33
C THR A 190 -6.66 -17.23 -11.16
N LEU A 191 -7.30 -18.36 -10.87
CA LEU A 191 -7.18 -19.60 -11.63
C LEU A 191 -8.38 -19.73 -12.56
N ARG A 192 -8.17 -19.49 -13.85
CA ARG A 192 -9.24 -19.46 -14.87
C ARG A 192 -9.17 -20.65 -15.82
N PRO A 193 -10.28 -21.10 -16.42
CA PRO A 193 -10.27 -22.12 -17.46
C PRO A 193 -9.36 -21.72 -18.62
N GLY A 194 -8.56 -22.67 -19.12
CA GLY A 194 -7.73 -22.44 -20.29
C GLY A 194 -8.56 -22.27 -21.56
N GLU A 195 -7.98 -21.62 -22.58
CA GLU A 195 -8.65 -21.45 -23.87
C GLU A 195 -9.16 -22.78 -24.44
N ARG A 196 -10.38 -22.77 -24.98
CA ARG A 196 -11.03 -23.93 -25.63
C ARG A 196 -11.13 -25.17 -24.72
N GLY A 197 -11.28 -24.97 -23.41
CA GLY A 197 -11.35 -26.06 -22.43
C GLY A 197 -9.99 -26.69 -22.12
N GLY A 198 -8.91 -25.95 -22.37
CA GLY A 198 -7.56 -26.32 -21.94
C GLY A 198 -7.41 -26.32 -20.41
N ARG A 199 -6.24 -26.77 -19.94
CA ARG A 199 -5.89 -26.75 -18.52
C ARG A 199 -6.08 -25.34 -17.95
N ALA A 200 -6.61 -25.26 -16.73
CA ALA A 200 -6.71 -23.98 -16.03
C ALA A 200 -5.35 -23.27 -15.93
N VAL A 201 -5.38 -21.95 -16.08
CA VAL A 201 -4.22 -21.06 -16.09
C VAL A 201 -4.32 -20.06 -14.95
N GLU A 202 -3.20 -19.83 -14.28
CA GLU A 202 -3.09 -18.78 -13.28
C GLU A 202 -2.80 -17.44 -13.98
N GLU A 203 -3.53 -16.41 -13.58
CA GLU A 203 -3.36 -15.04 -14.07
C GLU A 203 -3.26 -14.09 -12.87
N VAL A 204 -2.57 -12.95 -13.05
CA VAL A 204 -2.50 -11.89 -12.03
C VAL A 204 -3.31 -10.69 -12.50
N TYR A 205 -4.17 -10.17 -11.63
CA TYR A 205 -4.92 -8.93 -11.84
C TYR A 205 -4.58 -7.92 -10.75
N THR A 206 -4.66 -6.64 -11.12
CA THR A 206 -4.60 -5.52 -10.18
C THR A 206 -5.90 -4.73 -10.20
N ALA A 207 -6.31 -4.23 -9.04
CA ALA A 207 -7.39 -3.27 -8.88
C ALA A 207 -6.87 -2.04 -8.14
N THR A 208 -7.20 -0.85 -8.61
CA THR A 208 -6.92 0.40 -7.90
C THR A 208 -8.16 0.83 -7.11
N SER A 209 -7.96 1.48 -5.97
CA SER A 209 -9.08 2.06 -5.19
C SER A 209 -9.07 3.57 -5.30
N SER A 210 -10.24 4.15 -5.55
CA SER A 210 -10.45 5.61 -5.63
C SER A 210 -10.98 6.21 -4.32
N SER A 211 -11.23 5.40 -3.29
CA SER A 211 -11.59 5.82 -1.91
C SER A 211 -12.12 4.61 -1.12
N GLY A 212 -11.63 4.41 0.10
CA GLY A 212 -12.29 3.58 1.13
C GLY A 212 -12.40 2.07 0.86
N GLY A 213 -11.69 1.50 -0.11
CA GLY A 213 -11.81 0.08 -0.46
C GLY A 213 -12.89 -0.21 -1.52
N ASN A 214 -13.38 0.82 -2.21
CA ASN A 214 -14.10 0.65 -3.47
C ASN A 214 -13.06 0.35 -4.56
N TRP A 215 -12.97 -0.92 -4.94
CA TRP A 215 -12.04 -1.39 -5.96
C TRP A 215 -12.61 -1.16 -7.35
N GLY A 216 -11.83 -0.46 -8.18
CA GLY A 216 -12.18 -0.16 -9.57
C GLY A 216 -12.02 -1.37 -10.50
N ASP A 217 -11.96 -1.08 -11.80
CA ASP A 217 -11.84 -2.12 -12.83
C ASP A 217 -10.54 -2.92 -12.71
N LEU A 218 -10.65 -4.22 -13.00
CA LEU A 218 -9.50 -5.11 -12.97
C LEU A 218 -8.60 -4.91 -14.20
N THR A 219 -7.31 -4.75 -13.95
CA THR A 219 -6.28 -4.72 -15.00
C THR A 219 -5.46 -6.00 -14.95
N LYS A 220 -5.45 -6.76 -16.06
CA LYS A 220 -4.63 -7.97 -16.19
C LYS A 220 -3.16 -7.60 -16.33
N VAL A 221 -2.30 -8.22 -15.51
CA VAL A 221 -0.84 -8.10 -15.63
C VAL A 221 -0.35 -9.09 -16.68
N SER A 222 0.43 -8.59 -17.64
CA SER A 222 0.92 -9.41 -18.76
C SER A 222 2.29 -10.02 -18.45
N PHE A 223 2.41 -11.33 -18.67
CA PHE A 223 3.65 -12.09 -18.52
C PHE A 223 4.04 -12.72 -19.85
N ASN A 224 5.34 -12.72 -20.17
CA ASN A 224 5.88 -13.40 -21.34
C ASN A 224 6.50 -14.75 -20.95
N THR A 225 5.66 -15.65 -20.43
CA THR A 225 6.07 -16.99 -19.97
C THR A 225 4.95 -18.00 -20.19
N ASN A 226 5.33 -19.27 -20.34
CA ASN A 226 4.40 -20.42 -20.34
C ASN A 226 4.36 -21.12 -18.98
N GLU A 227 5.09 -20.60 -18.00
CA GLU A 227 5.07 -21.08 -16.62
C GLU A 227 3.85 -20.54 -15.86
N ASN A 228 3.55 -21.14 -14.71
CA ASN A 228 2.56 -20.62 -13.79
C ASN A 228 3.03 -19.27 -13.23
N VAL A 229 2.08 -18.35 -13.03
CA VAL A 229 2.34 -17.02 -12.49
C VAL A 229 1.37 -16.72 -11.36
N GLY A 230 1.86 -16.05 -10.33
CA GLY A 230 1.03 -15.62 -9.21
C GLY A 230 1.58 -14.38 -8.53
N THR A 231 0.75 -13.73 -7.74
CA THR A 231 1.21 -12.75 -6.76
C THR A 231 2.11 -13.43 -5.74
N ALA A 232 3.08 -12.68 -5.21
CA ALA A 232 3.93 -13.13 -4.11
C ALA A 232 3.96 -12.11 -2.97
N GLY A 233 3.88 -10.82 -3.28
CA GLY A 233 3.90 -9.70 -2.34
C GLY A 233 3.72 -8.35 -3.04
N ILE A 234 3.54 -7.28 -2.27
CA ILE A 234 3.55 -5.90 -2.77
C ILE A 234 4.28 -5.01 -1.76
N SER A 235 4.97 -3.97 -2.22
CA SER A 235 5.54 -2.97 -1.34
C SER A 235 4.44 -2.13 -0.68
N PRO A 236 4.67 -1.62 0.55
CA PRO A 236 3.72 -0.75 1.25
C PRO A 236 3.18 0.44 0.44
N ASP A 237 3.96 1.03 -0.46
CA ASP A 237 3.54 2.14 -1.33
C ASP A 237 2.83 1.70 -2.63
N GLY A 238 2.72 0.40 -2.88
CA GLY A 238 2.13 -0.15 -4.10
C GLY A 238 2.96 0.03 -5.37
N GLN A 239 4.22 0.50 -5.30
CA GLN A 239 5.05 0.75 -6.49
C GLN A 239 5.88 -0.46 -6.93
N GLN A 240 6.05 -1.46 -6.06
CA GLN A 240 6.75 -2.70 -6.37
C GLN A 240 5.85 -3.89 -6.10
N MET A 241 5.70 -4.76 -7.09
CA MET A 241 4.99 -6.03 -6.94
C MET A 241 5.99 -7.18 -7.04
N LEU A 242 5.91 -8.10 -6.10
CA LEU A 242 6.61 -9.36 -6.12
C LEU A 242 5.68 -10.41 -6.74
N VAL A 243 6.20 -11.18 -7.70
CA VAL A 243 5.43 -12.21 -8.42
C VAL A 243 6.19 -13.53 -8.43
N PHE A 244 5.44 -14.60 -8.29
CA PHE A 244 5.90 -15.97 -8.50
C PHE A 244 5.90 -16.30 -9.99
N ILE A 245 6.96 -16.95 -10.47
CA ILE A 245 6.98 -17.60 -11.79
C ILE A 245 7.65 -18.96 -11.64
N GLY A 246 6.96 -20.04 -12.04
CA GLY A 246 7.51 -21.39 -11.90
C GLY A 246 6.66 -22.51 -12.47
N SER A 247 7.16 -23.74 -12.36
CA SER A 247 6.48 -24.94 -12.83
C SER A 247 6.77 -26.15 -11.95
N GLY A 248 5.72 -26.93 -11.65
CA GLY A 248 5.82 -28.08 -10.76
C GLY A 248 6.32 -27.68 -9.36
N ASN A 249 7.40 -28.32 -8.89
CA ASN A 249 7.98 -28.08 -7.56
C ASN A 249 9.17 -27.10 -7.60
N LYS A 250 9.23 -26.23 -8.62
CA LYS A 250 10.27 -25.21 -8.78
C LYS A 250 9.63 -23.90 -9.17
N GLY A 251 10.22 -22.80 -8.71
CA GLY A 251 9.76 -21.47 -9.07
C GLY A 251 10.50 -20.43 -8.26
N ASN A 252 10.50 -19.21 -8.77
CA ASN A 252 11.30 -18.12 -8.25
C ASN A 252 10.43 -16.89 -8.05
N ILE A 253 10.91 -15.97 -7.22
CA ILE A 253 10.27 -14.69 -6.99
C ILE A 253 10.95 -13.63 -7.88
N TYR A 254 10.13 -12.84 -8.55
CA TYR A 254 10.53 -11.73 -9.41
C TYR A 254 9.92 -10.43 -8.86
N ILE A 255 10.52 -9.31 -9.23
CA ILE A 255 10.03 -7.97 -8.90
C ILE A 255 9.63 -7.22 -10.17
N MET A 256 8.51 -6.51 -10.08
CA MET A 256 8.00 -5.59 -11.10
C MET A 256 7.85 -4.21 -10.47
N ASN A 257 8.27 -3.16 -11.16
CA ASN A 257 8.06 -1.78 -10.72
C ASN A 257 6.91 -1.15 -11.50
N LYS A 258 6.15 -0.28 -10.84
CA LYS A 258 5.06 0.49 -11.41
C LYS A 258 5.59 1.82 -11.96
N GLU A 259 5.04 2.24 -13.09
CA GLU A 259 5.28 3.56 -13.69
C GLU A 259 3.95 4.12 -14.23
N GLY A 260 3.25 4.94 -13.44
CA GLY A 260 1.83 5.22 -13.66
C GLY A 260 1.01 3.92 -13.58
N ASP A 261 0.15 3.63 -14.55
CA ASP A 261 -0.70 2.42 -14.50
C ASP A 261 -0.06 1.15 -15.10
N LYS A 262 1.24 1.18 -15.40
CA LYS A 262 1.93 0.07 -16.08
C LYS A 262 2.96 -0.58 -15.17
N TRP A 263 3.02 -1.91 -15.24
CA TRP A 263 4.04 -2.71 -14.58
C TRP A 263 5.18 -3.05 -15.55
N SER A 264 6.42 -2.96 -15.07
CA SER A 264 7.61 -3.38 -15.82
C SER A 264 7.64 -4.89 -16.05
N THR A 265 8.47 -5.38 -16.97
CA THR A 265 8.72 -6.83 -17.08
C THR A 265 9.32 -7.39 -15.79
N PRO A 266 8.96 -8.62 -15.36
CA PRO A 266 9.50 -9.22 -14.14
C PRO A 266 11.03 -9.37 -14.17
N ALA A 267 11.72 -8.86 -13.15
CA ALA A 267 13.15 -8.98 -12.96
C ALA A 267 13.47 -9.95 -11.81
N PRO A 268 14.44 -10.87 -11.95
CA PRO A 268 14.74 -11.84 -10.91
C PRO A 268 15.40 -11.19 -9.69
N LEU A 269 15.05 -11.65 -8.49
CA LEU A 269 15.70 -11.25 -7.25
C LEU A 269 17.08 -11.93 -7.11
N LYS A 270 18.11 -11.29 -7.67
CA LYS A 270 19.50 -11.79 -7.64
C LYS A 270 19.97 -12.04 -6.22
N GLY A 271 20.48 -13.25 -5.96
CA GLY A 271 21.04 -13.67 -4.68
C GLY A 271 20.03 -14.23 -3.66
N LEU A 272 18.72 -13.99 -3.88
CA LEU A 272 17.64 -14.61 -3.09
C LEU A 272 17.22 -15.96 -3.68
N ASN A 273 16.90 -15.94 -4.97
CA ASN A 273 16.39 -17.08 -5.73
C ASN A 273 17.39 -18.24 -5.79
N SER A 274 16.88 -19.46 -5.74
CA SER A 274 17.70 -20.68 -5.72
C SER A 274 17.22 -21.72 -6.74
N THR A 275 17.68 -22.96 -6.63
CA THR A 275 17.14 -24.10 -7.41
C THR A 275 15.91 -24.72 -6.76
N SER A 276 15.54 -24.24 -5.58
CA SER A 276 14.41 -24.69 -4.78
C SER A 276 13.15 -23.93 -5.20
N LEU A 277 12.01 -24.22 -4.56
CA LEU A 277 10.81 -23.43 -4.70
C LEU A 277 10.91 -22.21 -3.79
N GLU A 278 10.73 -21.02 -4.35
CA GLU A 278 10.39 -19.80 -3.62
C GLU A 278 8.99 -19.35 -4.04
N SER A 279 8.02 -19.36 -3.12
CA SER A 279 6.58 -19.20 -3.43
C SER A 279 6.05 -17.78 -3.20
N THR A 280 6.30 -17.21 -2.02
CA THR A 280 5.71 -15.95 -1.55
C THR A 280 6.75 -15.12 -0.80
N ALA A 281 6.55 -13.80 -0.74
CA ALA A 281 7.44 -12.91 -0.03
C ALA A 281 6.79 -11.59 0.40
N SER A 282 7.35 -10.96 1.42
CA SER A 282 6.99 -9.62 1.86
C SER A 282 8.26 -8.80 2.12
N ILE A 283 8.30 -7.61 1.55
CA ILE A 283 9.41 -6.67 1.66
C ILE A 283 9.11 -5.68 2.79
N THR A 284 10.13 -5.36 3.60
CA THR A 284 9.97 -4.34 4.64
C THR A 284 9.80 -2.94 4.04
N PRO A 285 9.17 -1.99 4.77
CA PRO A 285 8.98 -0.64 4.26
C PRO A 285 10.26 0.10 3.90
N ASP A 286 11.37 -0.23 4.56
CA ASP A 286 12.69 0.33 4.26
C ASP A 286 13.38 -0.30 3.02
N GLY A 287 12.75 -1.30 2.39
CA GLY A 287 13.29 -2.03 1.24
C GLY A 287 14.58 -2.81 1.52
N LYS A 288 14.99 -2.96 2.79
CA LYS A 288 16.27 -3.60 3.18
C LYS A 288 16.14 -5.08 3.48
N MET A 289 14.97 -5.53 3.91
CA MET A 289 14.73 -6.93 4.25
C MET A 289 13.62 -7.48 3.39
N ILE A 290 13.72 -8.76 3.07
CA ILE A 290 12.64 -9.51 2.44
C ILE A 290 12.47 -10.82 3.18
N TYR A 291 11.24 -11.08 3.61
CA TYR A 291 10.82 -12.35 4.20
C TYR A 291 10.20 -13.18 3.09
N PHE A 292 10.57 -14.44 2.96
CA PHE A 292 10.10 -15.26 1.85
C PHE A 292 10.02 -16.73 2.24
N ALA A 293 9.09 -17.46 1.65
CA ALA A 293 8.91 -18.89 1.88
C ALA A 293 9.74 -19.70 0.87
N SER A 294 10.42 -20.74 1.34
CA SER A 294 11.27 -21.60 0.50
C SER A 294 11.39 -23.02 1.05
N ASN A 295 11.46 -24.02 0.16
CA ASN A 295 11.81 -25.40 0.53
C ASN A 295 13.30 -25.73 0.34
N ARG A 296 14.16 -24.72 0.44
CA ARG A 296 15.61 -24.89 0.29
C ARG A 296 16.19 -25.85 1.34
N PRO A 297 17.22 -26.65 1.00
CA PRO A 297 17.81 -27.60 1.93
C PRO A 297 18.30 -26.94 3.23
N GLY A 298 18.10 -27.61 4.36
CA GLY A 298 18.51 -27.15 5.68
C GLY A 298 17.43 -26.40 6.48
N GLY A 299 16.18 -26.38 5.99
CA GLY A 299 15.01 -25.99 6.76
C GLY A 299 14.55 -27.03 7.80
N PHE A 300 13.49 -26.71 8.53
CA PHE A 300 12.86 -27.54 9.55
C PHE A 300 11.77 -28.45 8.97
N GLY A 301 11.05 -27.99 7.94
CA GLY A 301 9.90 -28.68 7.36
C GLY A 301 9.90 -28.71 5.85
N GLY A 302 8.71 -28.61 5.25
CA GLY A 302 8.54 -28.59 3.80
C GLY A 302 8.89 -27.21 3.26
N MET A 303 7.96 -26.28 3.35
CA MET A 303 8.22 -24.85 3.18
C MET A 303 8.57 -24.19 4.50
N ASP A 304 9.61 -23.37 4.50
CA ASP A 304 10.07 -22.61 5.66
C ASP A 304 10.15 -21.11 5.31
N ILE A 305 10.00 -20.24 6.31
CA ILE A 305 10.19 -18.80 6.16
C ILE A 305 11.66 -18.42 6.40
N TYR A 306 12.22 -17.69 5.44
CA TYR A 306 13.56 -17.13 5.45
C TYR A 306 13.50 -15.62 5.42
N VAL A 307 14.60 -14.98 5.78
CA VAL A 307 14.84 -13.54 5.60
C VAL A 307 16.15 -13.30 4.86
N ALA A 308 16.16 -12.35 3.94
CA ALA A 308 17.36 -11.89 3.23
C ALA A 308 17.54 -10.37 3.38
N GLU A 309 18.79 -9.92 3.28
CA GLU A 309 19.20 -8.52 3.40
C GLU A 309 19.60 -7.98 2.03
N LYS A 310 19.20 -6.74 1.71
CA LYS A 310 19.62 -6.04 0.50
C LYS A 310 21.04 -5.52 0.68
N LEU A 311 21.94 -5.96 -0.18
CA LEU A 311 23.35 -5.61 -0.16
C LEU A 311 23.60 -4.28 -0.89
N ALA A 312 24.75 -3.66 -0.65
CA ALA A 312 25.14 -2.38 -1.25
C ALA A 312 25.16 -2.38 -2.79
N ASN A 313 25.32 -3.54 -3.43
CA ASN A 313 25.29 -3.70 -4.89
C ASN A 313 23.86 -3.88 -5.44
N GLY A 314 22.83 -3.79 -4.61
CA GLY A 314 21.42 -3.96 -4.96
C GLY A 314 20.93 -5.42 -5.05
N SER A 315 21.82 -6.41 -4.90
CA SER A 315 21.42 -7.82 -4.80
C SER A 315 20.99 -8.19 -3.38
N TRP A 316 20.30 -9.31 -3.23
CA TRP A 316 19.91 -9.87 -1.93
C TRP A 316 20.97 -10.87 -1.44
N GLY A 317 21.21 -10.92 -0.14
CA GLY A 317 22.18 -11.81 0.48
C GLY A 317 21.87 -12.08 1.96
N ASN A 318 22.84 -12.65 2.67
CA ASN A 318 22.74 -12.97 4.10
C ASN A 318 21.47 -13.75 4.47
N VAL A 319 21.05 -14.67 3.59
CA VAL A 319 19.82 -15.44 3.75
C VAL A 319 19.88 -16.30 5.02
N LYS A 320 18.88 -16.14 5.88
CA LYS A 320 18.76 -16.87 7.16
C LYS A 320 17.37 -17.46 7.30
N ASN A 321 17.29 -18.71 7.74
CA ASN A 321 16.04 -19.32 8.20
C ASN A 321 15.58 -18.63 9.49
N LEU A 322 14.28 -18.38 9.68
CA LEU A 322 13.78 -17.70 10.89
C LEU A 322 13.83 -18.55 12.17
N GLY A 323 14.24 -19.81 12.07
CA GLY A 323 14.46 -20.70 13.19
C GLY A 323 13.18 -21.35 13.71
N PRO A 324 13.30 -22.21 14.73
CA PRO A 324 12.24 -23.12 15.19
C PRO A 324 11.10 -22.42 15.94
N ASN A 325 11.23 -21.11 16.21
CA ASN A 325 10.15 -20.32 16.78
C ASN A 325 9.12 -19.95 15.71
N ILE A 326 9.53 -19.81 14.44
CA ILE A 326 8.62 -19.51 13.33
C ILE A 326 8.38 -20.78 12.51
N ASN A 327 9.45 -21.47 12.12
CA ASN A 327 9.39 -22.66 11.29
C ASN A 327 9.26 -23.93 12.14
N SER A 328 8.58 -24.91 11.58
CA SER A 328 8.28 -26.18 12.22
C SER A 328 8.62 -27.34 11.28
N LYS A 329 8.24 -28.57 11.64
CA LYS A 329 8.40 -29.73 10.74
C LYS A 329 7.36 -29.77 9.61
N TYR A 330 6.51 -28.75 9.53
CA TYR A 330 5.38 -28.62 8.61
C TYR A 330 5.67 -27.56 7.55
N ASP A 331 4.64 -27.01 6.90
CA ASP A 331 4.80 -25.94 5.92
C ASP A 331 4.43 -24.60 6.54
N GLU A 332 5.38 -23.66 6.51
CA GLU A 332 5.19 -22.25 6.79
C GLU A 332 5.39 -21.42 5.50
N ASP A 333 4.39 -20.63 5.15
CA ASP A 333 4.31 -19.92 3.86
C ASP A 333 3.61 -18.57 4.02
N ALA A 334 3.52 -17.79 2.94
CA ALA A 334 2.84 -16.51 2.84
C ALA A 334 3.21 -15.52 3.97
N PRO A 335 4.51 -15.20 4.16
CA PRO A 335 4.92 -14.24 5.17
C PRO A 335 4.47 -12.83 4.76
N PHE A 336 3.92 -12.09 5.72
CA PHE A 336 3.60 -10.67 5.62
C PHE A 336 4.22 -9.93 6.81
N ILE A 337 5.25 -9.12 6.54
CA ILE A 337 5.85 -8.24 7.55
C ILE A 337 5.09 -6.92 7.58
N HIS A 338 4.44 -6.64 8.70
CA HIS A 338 3.68 -5.40 8.86
C HIS A 338 4.63 -4.17 8.80
N PRO A 339 4.15 -3.00 8.33
CA PRO A 339 4.95 -1.78 8.30
C PRO A 339 5.58 -1.32 9.62
N ASP A 340 5.12 -1.85 10.76
CA ASP A 340 5.72 -1.63 12.08
C ASP A 340 7.10 -2.31 12.26
N MET A 341 7.51 -3.15 11.30
CA MET A 341 8.71 -4.00 11.31
C MET A 341 8.83 -4.97 12.50
N LYS A 342 7.77 -5.13 13.27
CA LYS A 342 7.72 -5.93 14.51
C LYS A 342 6.76 -7.09 14.39
N THR A 343 5.74 -6.99 13.57
CA THR A 343 4.68 -7.99 13.49
C THR A 343 4.77 -8.79 12.19
N LEU A 344 4.98 -10.10 12.30
CA LEU A 344 4.97 -11.03 11.17
C LEU A 344 3.68 -11.84 11.20
N TYR A 345 2.96 -11.82 10.10
CA TYR A 345 1.87 -12.76 9.84
C TYR A 345 2.36 -13.80 8.85
N PHE A 346 1.88 -15.03 8.96
CA PHE A 346 2.22 -16.11 8.04
C PHE A 346 1.19 -17.23 8.13
N THR A 347 1.22 -18.15 7.18
CA THR A 347 0.32 -19.31 7.17
C THR A 347 1.07 -20.58 7.57
N SER A 348 0.46 -21.45 8.37
CA SER A 348 1.01 -22.77 8.73
C SER A 348 -0.06 -23.87 8.68
N ASN A 349 0.34 -25.07 8.23
CA ASN A 349 -0.45 -26.30 8.35
C ASN A 349 -0.05 -27.17 9.56
N GLY A 350 0.78 -26.64 10.46
CA GLY A 350 1.40 -27.37 11.55
C GLY A 350 0.61 -27.46 12.85
N MET A 351 1.36 -27.62 13.95
CA MET A 351 0.81 -27.76 15.30
C MET A 351 0.26 -26.42 15.80
N GLY A 352 -1.03 -26.39 16.14
CA GLY A 352 -1.74 -25.19 16.57
C GLY A 352 -2.76 -24.69 15.55
N SER A 353 -2.74 -25.21 14.32
CA SER A 353 -3.79 -24.98 13.32
C SER A 353 -5.09 -25.67 13.74
N MET A 354 -6.22 -25.14 13.28
CA MET A 354 -7.54 -25.74 13.37
C MET A 354 -8.02 -26.32 12.04
N GLY A 355 -7.40 -25.97 10.91
CA GLY A 355 -7.78 -26.45 9.59
C GLY A 355 -6.61 -26.97 8.75
N GLY A 356 -6.79 -26.93 7.43
CA GLY A 356 -5.76 -27.35 6.49
C GLY A 356 -4.55 -26.43 6.57
N ARG A 357 -4.79 -25.13 6.42
CA ARG A 357 -3.83 -24.03 6.59
C ARG A 357 -4.50 -22.90 7.37
N ASP A 358 -3.74 -22.30 8.29
CA ASP A 358 -4.24 -21.27 9.19
C ASP A 358 -3.28 -20.08 9.23
N ILE A 359 -3.83 -18.88 9.40
CA ILE A 359 -3.08 -17.64 9.58
C ILE A 359 -2.60 -17.52 11.04
N PHE A 360 -1.31 -17.26 11.22
CA PHE A 360 -0.64 -17.02 12.50
C PHE A 360 -0.03 -15.63 12.54
N LYS A 361 0.16 -15.13 13.76
CA LYS A 361 0.86 -13.88 14.09
C LYS A 361 2.01 -14.16 15.05
N SER A 362 3.17 -13.58 14.81
CA SER A 362 4.28 -13.50 15.78
C SER A 362 4.80 -12.08 15.88
N VAL A 363 5.21 -11.68 17.08
CA VAL A 363 5.75 -10.35 17.36
C VAL A 363 7.22 -10.47 17.73
N LYS A 364 8.03 -9.56 17.19
CA LYS A 364 9.45 -9.46 17.47
C LYS A 364 9.70 -8.62 18.72
N LEU A 365 10.11 -9.26 19.81
CA LEU A 365 10.46 -8.63 21.08
C LEU A 365 11.96 -8.79 21.35
N GLY A 366 12.67 -7.69 21.59
CA GLY A 366 14.13 -7.72 21.84
C GLY A 366 14.94 -8.37 20.71
N GLY A 367 14.46 -8.25 19.47
CA GLY A 367 15.08 -8.85 18.29
C GLY A 367 14.74 -10.32 18.02
N LYS A 368 13.93 -10.96 18.88
CA LYS A 368 13.51 -12.37 18.74
C LYS A 368 12.02 -12.47 18.47
N TRP A 369 11.64 -13.42 17.62
CA TRP A 369 10.24 -13.77 17.39
C TRP A 369 9.67 -14.53 18.58
N ASP A 370 8.53 -14.08 19.07
CA ASP A 370 7.74 -14.78 20.07
C ASP A 370 7.00 -15.98 19.46
N ALA A 371 6.43 -16.84 20.31
CA ALA A 371 5.65 -17.99 19.88
C ALA A 371 4.49 -17.56 18.95
N PRO A 372 4.31 -18.19 17.79
CA PRO A 372 3.22 -17.89 16.88
C PRO A 372 1.86 -18.14 17.51
N GLN A 373 0.95 -17.19 17.32
CA GLN A 373 -0.41 -17.25 17.80
C GLN A 373 -1.35 -17.43 16.61
N ASN A 374 -2.21 -18.45 16.68
CA ASN A 374 -3.25 -18.67 15.69
C ASN A 374 -4.23 -17.48 15.72
N MET A 375 -4.60 -16.94 14.56
CA MET A 375 -5.51 -15.79 14.47
C MET A 375 -6.95 -16.10 14.89
N GLY A 376 -7.29 -17.37 15.13
CA GLY A 376 -8.55 -17.81 15.72
C GLY A 376 -9.75 -17.71 14.78
N TYR A 377 -10.88 -18.23 15.24
CA TYR A 377 -12.14 -18.14 14.51
C TYR A 377 -12.77 -16.75 14.69
N PRO A 378 -13.37 -16.11 13.66
CA PRO A 378 -13.67 -16.63 12.32
C PRO A 378 -12.64 -16.33 11.22
N ILE A 379 -11.46 -15.81 11.57
CA ILE A 379 -10.39 -15.58 10.59
C ILE A 379 -9.91 -16.93 10.04
N ASN A 380 -9.60 -17.87 10.93
CA ASN A 380 -9.30 -19.26 10.59
C ASN A 380 -10.52 -20.16 10.76
N THR A 381 -10.56 -21.22 9.96
CA THR A 381 -11.62 -22.22 9.88
C THR A 381 -11.01 -23.62 9.80
N PRO A 382 -11.79 -24.71 9.86
CA PRO A 382 -11.28 -26.06 9.59
C PRO A 382 -10.83 -26.32 8.14
N LEU A 383 -10.89 -25.30 7.27
CA LEU A 383 -10.54 -25.38 5.86
C LEU A 383 -9.19 -24.66 5.63
N ASP A 384 -8.94 -24.15 4.42
CA ASP A 384 -7.69 -23.48 4.08
C ASP A 384 -7.87 -21.96 4.12
N ASP A 385 -7.22 -21.31 5.08
CA ASP A 385 -7.18 -19.86 5.26
C ASP A 385 -5.72 -19.37 5.10
N ASN A 386 -5.46 -18.56 4.07
CA ASN A 386 -4.10 -18.25 3.62
C ASN A 386 -3.92 -16.78 3.20
N TYR A 387 -2.66 -16.41 2.99
CA TYR A 387 -2.25 -15.19 2.28
C TYR A 387 -2.81 -13.89 2.89
N PHE A 388 -2.44 -13.66 4.15
CA PHE A 388 -2.92 -12.53 4.92
C PHE A 388 -2.12 -11.25 4.66
N THR A 389 -2.82 -10.11 4.57
CA THR A 389 -2.24 -8.76 4.60
C THR A 389 -3.08 -7.86 5.50
N LEU A 390 -2.46 -6.80 6.02
CA LEU A 390 -3.07 -5.84 6.96
C LEU A 390 -2.65 -4.41 6.59
N THR A 391 -3.58 -3.47 6.70
CA THR A 391 -3.33 -2.03 6.50
C THR A 391 -2.37 -1.45 7.54
N ALA A 392 -1.72 -0.32 7.22
CA ALA A 392 -0.66 0.27 8.05
C ALA A 392 -1.10 0.64 9.48
N ASP A 393 -2.36 1.04 9.62
CA ASP A 393 -3.02 1.39 10.88
C ASP A 393 -3.41 0.14 11.71
N GLY A 394 -3.36 -1.03 11.08
CA GLY A 394 -3.77 -2.30 11.66
C GLY A 394 -5.29 -2.54 11.66
N SER A 395 -6.08 -1.70 10.99
CA SER A 395 -7.55 -1.74 11.06
C SER A 395 -8.17 -2.78 10.13
N ARG A 396 -7.67 -2.98 8.92
CA ARG A 396 -8.34 -3.83 7.92
C ARG A 396 -7.46 -4.95 7.40
N GLY A 397 -7.95 -6.18 7.53
CA GLY A 397 -7.30 -7.39 7.04
C GLY A 397 -7.85 -7.86 5.69
N PHE A 398 -7.00 -8.49 4.88
CA PHE A 398 -7.40 -9.21 3.66
C PHE A 398 -6.71 -10.57 3.62
N PHE A 399 -7.41 -11.59 3.13
CA PHE A 399 -6.88 -12.94 3.02
C PHE A 399 -7.72 -13.76 2.03
N SER A 400 -7.28 -14.96 1.65
CA SER A 400 -8.10 -15.87 0.84
C SER A 400 -8.45 -17.15 1.59
N SER A 401 -9.62 -17.70 1.26
CA SER A 401 -10.19 -18.85 1.95
C SER A 401 -11.10 -19.67 1.04
N ASP A 402 -11.12 -20.99 1.22
CA ASP A 402 -12.09 -21.91 0.61
C ASP A 402 -13.31 -22.17 1.52
N ARG A 403 -13.57 -21.26 2.48
CA ARG A 403 -14.73 -21.33 3.38
C ARG A 403 -16.06 -21.43 2.64
N GLN A 404 -17.04 -22.01 3.34
CA GLN A 404 -18.41 -22.14 2.82
C GLN A 404 -19.02 -20.78 2.46
N GLY A 405 -19.78 -20.77 1.36
CA GLY A 405 -20.53 -19.60 0.89
C GLY A 405 -19.80 -18.81 -0.19
N GLY A 406 -18.55 -19.14 -0.50
CA GLY A 406 -17.75 -18.58 -1.61
C GLY A 406 -18.37 -18.73 -3.01
N TYR A 407 -17.86 -17.97 -3.97
CA TYR A 407 -18.23 -18.08 -5.38
C TYR A 407 -17.39 -19.13 -6.12
N GLY A 408 -16.10 -19.22 -5.79
CA GLY A 408 -15.12 -20.08 -6.44
C GLY A 408 -14.51 -21.17 -5.55
N GLY A 409 -13.35 -21.67 -5.94
CA GLY A 409 -12.59 -22.64 -5.15
C GLY A 409 -11.93 -22.04 -3.91
N GLN A 410 -11.41 -20.81 -4.05
CA GLN A 410 -11.06 -19.89 -2.97
C GLN A 410 -11.58 -18.51 -3.39
N ASP A 411 -11.92 -17.70 -2.42
CA ASP A 411 -12.30 -16.30 -2.60
C ASP A 411 -11.46 -15.42 -1.68
N ILE A 412 -11.38 -14.13 -2.01
CA ILE A 412 -10.78 -13.09 -1.19
C ILE A 412 -11.81 -12.55 -0.19
N TYR A 413 -11.40 -12.45 1.06
CA TYR A 413 -12.20 -11.93 2.16
C TYR A 413 -11.49 -10.75 2.82
N THR A 414 -12.28 -9.86 3.42
CA THR A 414 -11.81 -8.73 4.23
C THR A 414 -12.54 -8.69 5.56
N PHE A 415 -11.96 -8.00 6.54
CA PHE A 415 -12.59 -7.77 7.83
C PHE A 415 -11.94 -6.57 8.53
N GLU A 416 -12.69 -5.97 9.44
CA GLU A 416 -12.17 -4.96 10.37
C GLU A 416 -11.64 -5.65 11.63
N MET A 417 -10.43 -5.29 12.03
CA MET A 417 -9.81 -5.69 13.28
C MET A 417 -10.52 -4.97 14.43
N PRO A 418 -10.85 -5.66 15.53
CA PRO A 418 -11.37 -5.02 16.72
C PRO A 418 -10.40 -3.95 17.23
N GLU A 419 -10.91 -2.82 17.70
CA GLU A 419 -10.12 -1.63 18.10
C GLU A 419 -8.96 -1.97 19.07
N GLN A 420 -9.19 -2.90 20.01
CA GLN A 420 -8.15 -3.38 20.94
C GLN A 420 -6.93 -4.04 20.27
N TYR A 421 -7.07 -4.47 19.02
CA TYR A 421 -6.02 -5.03 18.18
C TYR A 421 -5.58 -4.09 17.06
N ALA A 422 -6.39 -3.06 16.76
CA ALA A 422 -6.19 -2.07 15.71
C ALA A 422 -5.83 -0.72 16.33
N ASN A 423 -4.53 -0.42 16.45
CA ASN A 423 -4.07 0.95 16.72
C ASN A 423 -2.53 0.99 16.66
N ILE A 424 -1.97 0.96 15.45
CA ILE A 424 -0.51 0.95 15.30
C ILE A 424 -0.05 2.42 15.18
N PRO A 425 0.74 2.95 16.13
CA PRO A 425 1.04 4.37 16.20
C PRO A 425 2.12 4.74 15.17
N LEU A 426 1.75 4.77 13.90
CA LEU A 426 2.58 5.22 12.78
C LEU A 426 1.99 6.51 12.21
N THR A 427 2.85 7.37 11.69
CA THR A 427 2.43 8.46 10.80
C THR A 427 2.67 8.04 9.36
N MET A 428 1.63 8.07 8.54
CA MET A 428 1.72 7.86 7.10
C MET A 428 1.65 9.21 6.38
N LEU A 429 2.78 9.64 5.82
CA LEU A 429 2.87 10.84 4.99
C LEU A 429 2.61 10.47 3.53
N LYS A 430 1.44 10.89 3.05
CA LYS A 430 1.00 10.80 1.67
C LYS A 430 1.29 12.14 0.99
N GLY A 431 2.10 12.17 -0.07
CA GLY A 431 2.43 13.45 -0.69
C GLY A 431 2.57 13.45 -2.20
N LYS A 432 2.69 14.65 -2.76
CA LYS A 432 2.83 14.91 -4.20
C LYS A 432 3.84 16.01 -4.46
N ILE A 433 4.77 15.79 -5.39
CA ILE A 433 5.80 16.76 -5.78
C ILE A 433 5.61 17.19 -7.23
N THR A 434 5.47 18.50 -7.45
CA THR A 434 5.26 19.13 -8.75
C THR A 434 6.22 20.29 -8.97
N ALA A 435 6.34 20.73 -10.23
CA ALA A 435 7.19 21.83 -10.64
C ALA A 435 6.51 22.74 -11.67
N GLY A 436 6.86 24.03 -11.60
CA GLY A 436 6.36 25.08 -12.47
C GLY A 436 4.96 25.58 -12.12
N ASP A 437 4.48 26.56 -12.90
CA ASP A 437 3.14 27.11 -12.73
C ASP A 437 2.03 26.14 -13.16
N GLU A 438 2.36 25.20 -14.06
CA GLU A 438 1.45 24.13 -14.50
C GLU A 438 1.45 22.92 -13.56
N GLU A 439 2.21 22.97 -12.44
CA GLU A 439 2.31 21.91 -11.43
C GLU A 439 2.53 20.50 -12.03
N LYS A 440 3.50 20.39 -12.92
CA LYS A 440 3.82 19.11 -13.57
C LYS A 440 4.70 18.24 -12.66
N PRO A 441 4.49 16.92 -12.61
CA PRO A 441 5.39 15.99 -11.93
C PRO A 441 6.82 16.12 -12.46
N VAL A 442 7.80 15.96 -11.58
CA VAL A 442 9.23 16.05 -11.91
C VAL A 442 9.98 14.87 -11.30
N PRO A 443 10.89 14.21 -12.05
CA PRO A 443 11.73 13.15 -11.50
C PRO A 443 12.43 13.63 -10.22
N THR A 444 12.17 12.92 -9.13
CA THR A 444 12.58 13.33 -7.79
C THR A 444 13.07 12.13 -7.00
N LYS A 445 14.07 12.35 -6.16
CA LYS A 445 14.50 11.41 -5.12
C LYS A 445 14.33 12.04 -3.75
N ILE A 446 13.94 11.24 -2.77
CA ILE A 446 13.78 11.69 -1.40
C ILE A 446 14.71 10.85 -0.49
N LYS A 447 15.45 11.52 0.40
CA LYS A 447 16.23 10.87 1.46
C LYS A 447 15.69 11.36 2.80
N LEU A 448 15.31 10.46 3.69
CA LEU A 448 14.84 10.79 5.03
C LEU A 448 15.95 10.54 6.04
N ILE A 449 16.20 11.50 6.91
CA ILE A 449 17.23 11.42 7.95
C ILE A 449 16.56 11.50 9.31
N ASP A 450 16.83 10.54 10.19
CA ASP A 450 16.45 10.62 11.60
C ASP A 450 17.45 11.55 12.30
N ASN A 451 16.96 12.68 12.81
CA ASN A 451 17.79 13.71 13.42
C ASN A 451 18.29 13.32 14.81
N GLU A 452 17.69 12.34 15.49
CA GLU A 452 18.09 11.93 16.84
C GLU A 452 19.40 11.15 16.83
N ASN A 453 19.55 10.26 15.85
CA ASN A 453 20.73 9.39 15.72
C ASN A 453 21.58 9.73 14.49
N ASN A 454 21.16 10.69 13.67
CA ASN A 454 21.80 11.12 12.43
C ASN A 454 22.04 9.94 11.47
N THR A 455 21.03 9.07 11.34
CA THR A 455 21.03 7.91 10.44
C THR A 455 20.07 8.11 9.29
N LYS A 456 20.36 7.45 8.17
CA LYS A 456 19.41 7.42 7.07
C LYS A 456 18.26 6.50 7.41
N VAL A 457 17.08 6.98 7.09
CA VAL A 457 15.84 6.24 7.22
C VAL A 457 15.38 5.92 5.81
N ASP A 458 15.38 4.65 5.46
CA ASP A 458 15.03 4.22 4.11
C ASP A 458 13.51 4.00 3.94
N TYR A 459 12.68 4.47 4.88
CA TYR A 459 11.20 4.47 4.81
C TYR A 459 10.65 5.47 3.78
N VAL A 460 11.31 5.60 2.64
CA VAL A 460 11.00 6.62 1.64
C VAL A 460 10.84 5.95 0.29
N TYR A 461 9.65 6.10 -0.24
CA TYR A 461 9.35 5.72 -1.59
C TYR A 461 9.53 6.94 -2.49
N ASP A 462 10.40 6.81 -3.49
CA ASP A 462 10.65 7.89 -4.43
C ASP A 462 9.35 8.24 -5.18
N PRO A 463 9.09 9.53 -5.45
CA PRO A 463 7.90 9.95 -6.18
C PRO A 463 7.73 9.25 -7.52
N ASP A 464 6.52 8.78 -7.83
CA ASP A 464 6.22 8.25 -9.15
C ASP A 464 6.46 9.34 -10.22
N PRO A 465 7.25 9.06 -11.26
CA PRO A 465 7.71 10.11 -12.19
C PRO A 465 6.59 10.67 -13.08
N LYS A 466 5.41 10.04 -13.14
CA LYS A 466 4.27 10.46 -13.96
C LYS A 466 3.20 11.20 -13.15
N THR A 467 3.08 10.91 -11.86
CA THR A 467 2.06 11.49 -10.98
C THR A 467 2.66 12.43 -9.93
N GLY A 468 3.92 12.22 -9.55
CA GLY A 468 4.59 12.94 -8.47
C GLY A 468 4.23 12.43 -7.07
N ASN A 469 3.39 11.40 -6.96
CA ASN A 469 2.89 10.87 -5.69
C ASN A 469 3.98 10.05 -4.98
N TYR A 470 4.09 10.20 -3.66
CA TYR A 470 5.00 9.45 -2.79
C TYR A 470 4.35 9.10 -1.46
N LEU A 471 4.91 8.10 -0.79
CA LEU A 471 4.49 7.64 0.53
C LEU A 471 5.71 7.56 1.46
N ILE A 472 5.55 7.96 2.71
CA ILE A 472 6.57 7.81 3.76
C ILE A 472 5.86 7.31 5.02
N ILE A 473 6.42 6.29 5.68
CA ILE A 473 5.88 5.78 6.95
C ILE A 473 6.88 6.13 8.06
N LEU A 474 6.42 6.89 9.05
CA LEU A 474 7.24 7.46 10.11
C LEU A 474 6.84 6.89 11.47
N PRO A 475 7.80 6.27 12.21
CA PRO A 475 7.63 6.00 13.62
C PRO A 475 7.36 7.28 14.46
N PRO A 476 6.68 7.16 15.61
CA PRO A 476 6.30 8.29 16.43
C PRO A 476 7.45 8.77 17.32
N GLY A 477 7.33 10.01 17.81
CA GLY A 477 8.24 10.59 18.80
C GLY A 477 9.64 10.89 18.25
N LYS A 478 9.75 11.22 16.96
CA LYS A 478 11.01 11.43 16.26
C LYS A 478 10.98 12.66 15.38
N ASN A 479 12.15 13.24 15.18
CA ASN A 479 12.35 14.40 14.31
C ASN A 479 13.12 13.97 13.05
N TYR A 480 12.60 14.31 11.88
CA TYR A 480 13.13 13.89 10.60
C TYR A 480 13.45 15.06 9.68
N ASP A 481 14.48 14.89 8.85
CA ASP A 481 14.78 15.76 7.71
C ASP A 481 14.55 15.00 6.39
N LEU A 482 13.70 15.55 5.53
CA LEU A 482 13.46 15.08 4.17
C LEU A 482 14.32 15.90 3.22
N ILE A 483 15.37 15.29 2.70
CA ILE A 483 16.25 15.87 1.68
C ILE A 483 15.71 15.47 0.32
N ILE A 484 15.30 16.46 -0.47
CA ILE A 484 14.61 16.25 -1.74
C ILE A 484 15.50 16.73 -2.88
N GLU A 485 15.73 15.84 -3.85
CA GLU A 485 16.55 16.04 -5.04
C GLU A 485 15.65 15.94 -6.28
N SER A 486 15.16 17.07 -6.79
CA SER A 486 14.31 17.14 -7.99
C SER A 486 15.10 17.60 -9.22
N GLU A 487 14.87 16.96 -10.37
CA GLU A 487 15.57 17.30 -11.61
C GLU A 487 15.36 18.78 -12.00
N GLY A 488 16.47 19.50 -12.22
CA GLY A 488 16.47 20.92 -12.56
C GLY A 488 16.46 21.90 -11.36
N TYR A 489 16.45 21.39 -10.13
CA TYR A 489 16.47 22.17 -8.89
C TYR A 489 17.69 21.83 -8.02
N LEU A 490 18.13 22.75 -7.16
CA LEU A 490 19.09 22.43 -6.10
C LEU A 490 18.40 21.61 -5.00
N PRO A 491 19.10 20.63 -4.40
CA PRO A 491 18.53 19.85 -3.31
C PRO A 491 18.11 20.74 -2.14
N TYR A 492 17.00 20.44 -1.49
CA TYR A 492 16.47 21.20 -0.35
C TYR A 492 16.00 20.26 0.76
N THR A 493 15.98 20.76 1.99
CA THR A 493 15.62 19.95 3.16
C THR A 493 14.36 20.48 3.83
N LEU A 494 13.37 19.62 4.04
CA LEU A 494 12.18 19.90 4.83
C LEU A 494 12.27 19.17 6.18
N ASN A 495 12.03 19.86 7.28
CA ASN A 495 11.97 19.24 8.60
C ASN A 495 10.54 18.81 8.95
N ILE A 496 10.39 17.61 9.48
CA ILE A 496 9.12 17.07 9.98
C ILE A 496 9.32 16.52 11.38
N ASN A 497 8.56 17.04 12.34
CA ASN A 497 8.51 16.52 13.70
C ASN A 497 7.27 15.63 13.87
N VAL A 498 7.47 14.36 14.22
CA VAL A 498 6.40 13.41 14.52
C VAL A 498 6.26 13.32 16.04
N PRO A 499 5.12 13.74 16.62
CA PRO A 499 4.93 13.72 18.06
C PRO A 499 4.91 12.28 18.58
N ASN A 500 5.09 12.14 19.90
CA ASN A 500 4.94 10.85 20.57
C ASN A 500 3.45 10.50 20.71
N GLN A 501 2.84 10.12 19.60
CA GLN A 501 1.43 9.73 19.49
C GLN A 501 1.24 8.25 19.83
N THR A 502 0.04 7.93 20.31
CA THR A 502 -0.40 6.56 20.61
C THR A 502 -1.39 6.03 19.58
N TYR A 503 -1.58 6.76 18.48
CA TYR A 503 -2.54 6.45 17.43
C TYR A 503 -1.95 6.60 16.02
N PHE A 504 -2.58 5.96 15.05
CA PHE A 504 -2.24 6.11 13.63
C PHE A 504 -2.64 7.49 13.11
N TYR A 505 -1.79 8.12 12.29
CA TYR A 505 -2.08 9.44 11.73
C TYR A 505 -1.71 9.53 10.25
N GLU A 506 -2.61 10.07 9.43
CA GLU A 506 -2.32 10.38 8.03
C GLU A 506 -1.95 11.86 7.88
N LEU A 507 -0.79 12.12 7.27
CA LEU A 507 -0.32 13.45 6.93
C LEU A 507 -0.34 13.62 5.42
N TYR A 508 -0.97 14.69 4.94
CA TYR A 508 -0.99 15.04 3.52
C TYR A 508 -0.03 16.18 3.22
N GLN A 509 0.77 16.05 2.15
CA GLN A 509 1.78 17.03 1.75
C GLN A 509 1.83 17.25 0.24
N LYS A 510 1.63 18.49 -0.20
CA LYS A 510 1.87 18.89 -1.59
C LYS A 510 3.04 19.86 -1.67
N ILE A 511 4.05 19.51 -2.45
CA ILE A 511 5.23 20.34 -2.68
C ILE A 511 5.22 20.84 -4.11
N ASN A 512 5.30 22.16 -4.30
CA ASN A 512 5.47 22.77 -5.62
C ASN A 512 6.79 23.55 -5.70
N LEU A 513 7.51 23.35 -6.80
CA LEU A 513 8.81 23.96 -7.07
C LEU A 513 8.72 24.98 -8.19
N LYS A 514 9.29 26.17 -8.01
CA LYS A 514 9.37 27.20 -9.07
C LYS A 514 10.78 27.75 -9.22
N LEU A 515 11.26 27.86 -10.45
CA LEU A 515 12.53 28.52 -10.73
C LEU A 515 12.34 30.03 -10.80
N ILE A 516 13.23 30.78 -10.14
CA ILE A 516 13.27 32.24 -10.25
C ILE A 516 14.27 32.60 -11.33
N LYS A 517 13.82 33.34 -12.35
CA LYS A 517 14.64 33.75 -13.49
C LYS A 517 14.79 35.25 -13.58
N GLN A 518 16.00 35.70 -13.91
CA GLN A 518 16.31 37.08 -14.24
C GLN A 518 17.10 37.12 -15.55
N PHE A 519 16.57 37.76 -16.58
CA PHE A 519 17.17 37.80 -17.94
C PHE A 519 17.55 36.42 -18.50
N ASP A 520 16.67 35.43 -18.36
CA ASP A 520 16.88 34.03 -18.76
C ASP A 520 17.87 33.23 -17.89
N VAL A 521 18.48 33.85 -16.87
CA VAL A 521 19.36 33.17 -15.91
C VAL A 521 18.55 32.73 -14.69
N VAL A 522 18.67 31.47 -14.30
CA VAL A 522 18.11 30.98 -13.02
C VAL A 522 18.92 31.59 -11.88
N VAL A 523 18.27 32.38 -11.04
CA VAL A 523 18.88 33.07 -9.90
C VAL A 523 18.41 32.53 -8.55
N GLY A 524 17.47 31.58 -8.55
CA GLY A 524 16.96 30.96 -7.34
C GLY A 524 15.86 29.93 -7.63
N GLN A 525 15.29 29.38 -6.56
CA GLN A 525 14.10 28.56 -6.57
C GLN A 525 13.19 28.89 -5.39
N GLU A 526 11.90 28.71 -5.57
CA GLU A 526 10.90 28.71 -4.51
C GLU A 526 10.42 27.28 -4.25
N VAL A 527 10.28 26.95 -2.97
CA VAL A 527 9.70 25.70 -2.49
C VAL A 527 8.44 26.05 -1.71
N THR A 528 7.28 25.66 -2.23
CA THR A 528 6.00 25.82 -1.54
C THR A 528 5.53 24.46 -1.04
N VAL A 529 5.13 24.39 0.22
CA VAL A 529 4.67 23.19 0.90
C VAL A 529 3.28 23.47 1.48
N ASN A 530 2.28 22.73 1.02
CA ASN A 530 0.94 22.72 1.60
C ASN A 530 0.78 21.43 2.41
N ASN A 531 0.57 21.55 3.72
CA ASN A 531 0.44 20.40 4.62
C ASN A 531 -0.79 20.52 5.53
N ALA A 532 -1.37 19.39 5.88
CA ALA A 532 -2.27 19.28 7.03
C ALA A 532 -1.42 19.12 8.30
N PHE A 533 -1.00 20.21 8.94
CA PHE A 533 -0.14 20.11 10.12
C PHE A 533 -0.86 19.44 11.30
N TYR A 534 -0.07 18.82 12.18
CA TYR A 534 -0.55 18.49 13.52
C TYR A 534 -1.13 19.75 14.16
N ASP A 535 -2.38 19.73 14.62
CA ASP A 535 -2.89 20.76 15.51
C ASP A 535 -2.15 20.66 16.86
N THR A 536 -0.95 21.24 16.90
CA THR A 536 -0.11 21.28 18.09
C THR A 536 -0.70 22.17 19.18
N LYS A 537 -1.78 22.94 18.93
CA LYS A 537 -2.49 23.66 20.00
C LYS A 537 -3.33 22.71 20.86
N GLN A 538 -3.70 21.54 20.36
CA GLN A 538 -4.27 20.47 21.18
C GLN A 538 -3.20 19.72 22.01
N SER A 539 -1.90 19.91 21.72
CA SER A 539 -0.81 19.21 22.44
C SER A 539 -0.63 19.62 23.92
N GLN A 540 -1.37 20.63 24.41
CA GLN A 540 -1.40 20.95 25.86
C GLN A 540 -2.63 20.42 26.59
N GLN A 541 -3.63 19.91 25.88
CA GLN A 541 -4.66 19.07 26.50
C GLN A 541 -4.53 17.66 25.94
N TYR A 542 -3.70 16.86 26.60
CA TYR A 542 -4.09 15.47 26.81
C TYR A 542 -5.54 15.52 27.28
N ASN A 543 -6.46 15.12 26.42
CA ASN A 543 -7.85 14.99 26.77
C ASN A 543 -8.01 13.57 27.30
N PRO A 544 -7.93 13.35 28.63
CA PRO A 544 -8.25 12.05 29.19
C PRO A 544 -9.64 11.61 28.75
N ARG A 545 -10.53 12.48 28.28
CA ARG A 545 -11.81 12.06 27.71
C ARG A 545 -11.70 11.36 26.36
N GLN A 546 -10.80 11.70 25.44
CA GLN A 546 -10.62 10.94 24.18
C GLN A 546 -9.88 9.62 24.42
N ALA A 547 -8.84 9.64 25.26
CA ALA A 547 -8.14 8.42 25.68
C ALA A 547 -9.01 7.54 26.60
N ASN A 548 -9.89 8.13 27.40
CA ASN A 548 -10.86 7.40 28.22
C ASN A 548 -12.16 7.11 27.48
N GLU A 549 -12.55 7.75 26.38
CA GLU A 549 -13.71 7.34 25.57
C GLU A 549 -13.36 6.07 24.79
N ALA A 550 -12.12 5.96 24.29
CA ALA A 550 -11.54 4.68 23.83
C ALA A 550 -11.42 3.62 24.96
N MET A 551 -11.38 4.02 26.24
CA MET A 551 -11.43 3.09 27.39
C MET A 551 -12.83 2.92 28.02
N LEU A 552 -13.80 3.81 27.78
CA LEU A 552 -15.15 3.81 28.37
C LEU A 552 -16.08 2.88 27.59
N VAL A 553 -15.68 2.47 26.39
CA VAL A 553 -16.24 1.34 25.63
C VAL A 553 -15.87 -0.02 26.27
N GLN A 554 -15.15 -0.05 27.41
CA GLN A 554 -14.85 -1.29 28.14
C GLN A 554 -16.05 -1.92 28.88
N ASN A 555 -17.24 -1.31 28.92
CA ASN A 555 -18.42 -1.96 29.49
C ASN A 555 -19.69 -1.66 28.66
N ASP A 556 -20.18 -2.74 28.04
CA ASP A 556 -21.47 -2.96 27.40
C ASP A 556 -21.88 -2.06 26.22
N SER A 557 -21.72 -2.65 25.03
CA SER A 557 -22.39 -2.42 23.74
C SER A 557 -22.74 -0.98 23.36
N LEU A 558 -21.96 -0.41 22.44
CA LEU A 558 -22.38 0.77 21.68
C LEU A 558 -22.59 0.37 20.21
N ASP A 559 -23.83 0.42 19.76
CA ASP A 559 -24.23 0.26 18.36
C ASP A 559 -23.98 1.59 17.62
N VAL A 560 -23.17 1.57 16.57
CA VAL A 560 -22.81 2.75 15.75
C VAL A 560 -24.07 3.41 15.14
N TYR A 561 -25.14 2.64 14.93
CA TYR A 561 -26.42 3.15 14.44
C TYR A 561 -27.17 3.98 15.50
N ASP A 562 -27.11 3.61 16.79
CA ASP A 562 -27.71 4.39 17.88
C ASP A 562 -26.95 5.71 18.12
N MET A 563 -25.63 5.71 17.85
CA MET A 563 -24.80 6.91 17.93
C MET A 563 -25.09 7.89 16.78
N MET A 564 -25.34 7.36 15.57
CA MET A 564 -25.85 8.15 14.44
C MET A 564 -27.21 8.79 14.76
N ASP A 565 -28.16 8.03 15.30
CA ASP A 565 -29.48 8.55 15.66
C ASP A 565 -29.41 9.60 16.77
N ALA A 566 -28.51 9.43 17.75
CA ALA A 566 -28.29 10.42 18.82
C ALA A 566 -27.63 11.70 18.30
N ILE A 567 -26.65 11.62 17.40
CA ILE A 567 -25.97 12.79 16.81
C ILE A 567 -26.91 13.54 15.86
N ILE A 568 -27.68 12.82 15.02
CA ILE A 568 -28.71 13.41 14.15
C ILE A 568 -29.79 14.11 14.99
N ALA A 569 -30.16 13.55 16.15
CA ALA A 569 -31.12 14.16 17.08
C ALA A 569 -30.59 15.41 17.81
N THR A 570 -29.27 15.63 17.85
CA THR A 570 -28.66 16.80 18.53
C THR A 570 -28.53 18.03 17.66
N GLU A 571 -28.79 17.93 16.35
CA GLU A 571 -28.55 19.00 15.34
C GLU A 571 -27.11 19.56 15.36
N ASP A 572 -26.15 18.84 15.97
CA ASP A 572 -24.75 19.24 16.06
C ASP A 572 -24.01 18.91 14.76
N THR A 573 -23.93 19.91 13.88
CA THR A 573 -23.25 19.81 12.59
C THR A 573 -21.77 19.51 12.72
N ALA A 574 -21.10 19.86 13.82
CA ALA A 574 -19.68 19.56 14.02
C ALA A 574 -19.47 18.07 14.34
N ALA A 575 -20.32 17.51 15.21
CA ALA A 575 -20.30 16.07 15.51
C ALA A 575 -20.72 15.23 14.28
N PHE A 576 -21.71 15.69 13.51
CA PHE A 576 -22.11 15.04 12.25
C PHE A 576 -21.00 15.10 11.20
N ASN A 577 -20.36 16.26 11.00
CA ASN A 577 -19.26 16.40 10.05
C ASN A 577 -18.05 15.57 10.48
N TYR A 578 -17.73 15.49 11.77
CA TYR A 578 -16.66 14.64 12.29
C TYR A 578 -16.94 13.15 12.05
N LEU A 579 -18.20 12.71 12.25
CA LEU A 579 -18.65 11.36 11.95
C LEU A 579 -18.59 11.06 10.44
N MET A 580 -19.00 12.02 9.60
CA MET A 580 -18.90 11.95 8.14
C MET A 580 -17.46 12.07 7.63
N ASP A 581 -16.52 12.64 8.39
CA ASP A 581 -15.12 12.67 8.00
C ASP A 581 -14.48 11.30 8.33
N LEU A 582 -14.68 10.80 9.56
CA LEU A 582 -14.28 9.46 10.01
C LEU A 582 -14.81 8.32 9.13
N MET A 583 -16.03 8.43 8.63
CA MET A 583 -16.63 7.43 7.74
C MET A 583 -16.08 7.46 6.31
N TYR A 584 -15.42 8.55 5.89
CA TYR A 584 -15.03 8.78 4.49
C TYR A 584 -13.52 9.04 4.29
N THR A 585 -12.72 9.25 5.34
CA THR A 585 -11.28 9.48 5.21
C THR A 585 -10.49 8.18 4.99
N VAL A 586 -10.42 7.77 3.73
CA VAL A 586 -9.24 7.10 3.15
C VAL A 586 -9.04 7.73 1.77
N ASN A 587 -8.48 8.94 1.74
CA ASN A 587 -8.30 9.66 0.49
C ASN A 587 -6.91 9.34 -0.11
N PRO A 588 -6.86 8.87 -1.36
CA PRO A 588 -5.68 9.02 -2.21
C PRO A 588 -5.21 10.48 -2.21
N VAL A 589 -3.91 10.72 -2.40
CA VAL A 589 -3.36 12.10 -2.47
C VAL A 589 -4.08 12.95 -3.53
N ASP A 590 -4.50 12.32 -4.63
CA ASP A 590 -5.18 12.98 -5.73
C ASP A 590 -6.62 13.42 -5.40
N ASP A 591 -7.23 12.85 -4.36
CA ASP A 591 -8.58 13.20 -3.90
C ASP A 591 -8.59 14.26 -2.79
N VAL A 592 -7.40 14.68 -2.32
CA VAL A 592 -7.25 15.75 -1.34
C VAL A 592 -7.35 17.10 -2.02
N ASP A 593 -8.36 17.90 -1.67
CA ASP A 593 -8.53 19.26 -2.18
C ASP A 593 -7.57 20.26 -1.50
N PHE A 594 -6.34 20.29 -2.01
CA PHE A 594 -5.33 21.30 -1.62
C PHE A 594 -5.66 22.73 -2.08
N SER A 595 -6.80 22.96 -2.76
CA SER A 595 -7.22 24.30 -3.19
C SER A 595 -8.16 24.99 -2.20
N SER A 596 -8.74 24.22 -1.28
CA SER A 596 -9.61 24.75 -0.23
C SER A 596 -8.77 25.48 0.85
N ASN A 597 -9.11 26.75 1.13
CA ASN A 597 -8.57 27.47 2.30
C ASN A 597 -9.28 26.98 3.57
N SER A 598 -9.16 25.70 3.92
CA SER A 598 -9.61 25.23 5.23
C SER A 598 -8.63 25.72 6.31
N ASP A 599 -9.14 26.02 7.51
CA ASP A 599 -8.30 26.46 8.65
C ASP A 599 -7.26 25.40 9.08
N GLU A 600 -7.41 24.15 8.61
CA GLU A 600 -6.56 22.99 8.91
C GLU A 600 -5.32 22.87 8.02
N MET A 601 -5.35 23.45 6.82
CA MET A 601 -4.25 23.31 5.85
C MET A 601 -3.31 24.50 5.94
N GLU A 602 -2.08 24.28 6.38
CA GLU A 602 -1.08 25.35 6.45
C GLU A 602 -0.16 25.34 5.24
N VAL A 603 0.11 26.55 4.74
CA VAL A 603 0.99 26.79 3.61
C VAL A 603 2.27 27.41 4.14
N ALA A 604 3.39 26.80 3.80
CA ALA A 604 4.72 27.35 4.02
C ALA A 604 5.42 27.50 2.66
N SER A 605 5.83 28.70 2.30
CA SER A 605 6.70 28.93 1.13
C SER A 605 8.07 29.45 1.53
N ARG A 606 9.14 28.95 0.92
CA ARG A 606 10.48 29.50 1.11
C ARG A 606 11.21 29.70 -0.20
N THR A 607 11.73 30.91 -0.36
CA THR A 607 12.52 31.31 -1.53
C THR A 607 14.03 31.23 -1.25
N TYR A 608 14.76 30.53 -2.11
CA TYR A 608 16.22 30.40 -2.05
C TYR A 608 16.86 31.07 -3.27
N TYR A 609 17.76 32.02 -3.03
CA TYR A 609 18.53 32.70 -4.07
C TYR A 609 19.97 32.16 -4.13
N TYR A 610 20.54 32.04 -5.33
CA TYR A 610 21.84 31.39 -5.58
C TYR A 610 23.04 32.35 -5.64
N ASP A 611 22.91 33.59 -5.16
CA ASP A 611 24.00 34.57 -5.30
C ASP A 611 25.18 34.32 -4.33
N GLU A 612 26.36 34.83 -4.70
CA GLU A 612 27.64 34.59 -4.01
C GLU A 612 27.80 35.38 -2.69
N SER A 613 26.82 36.19 -2.29
CA SER A 613 26.89 37.13 -1.17
C SER A 613 25.96 36.82 0.01
N ASP A 614 25.10 35.79 -0.05
CA ASP A 614 24.13 35.50 1.03
C ASP A 614 24.22 34.06 1.59
N THR A 615 23.78 33.96 2.84
CA THR A 615 23.67 32.80 3.74
C THR A 615 22.89 31.58 3.20
N THR A 616 22.34 31.67 1.99
CA THR A 616 21.67 30.61 1.20
C THR A 616 22.63 29.63 0.52
N THR A 617 23.89 29.61 0.95
CA THR A 617 24.88 28.61 0.56
C THR A 617 24.43 27.20 0.94
N LEU A 618 24.68 26.24 0.04
CA LEU A 618 24.48 24.81 0.31
C LEU A 618 25.12 24.46 1.65
N LYS A 619 24.33 23.87 2.54
CA LYS A 619 24.79 23.32 3.81
C LYS A 619 25.21 21.89 3.57
N SER A 620 26.42 21.56 4.03
CA SER A 620 26.87 20.17 4.08
C SER A 620 26.39 19.52 5.37
N ARG A 621 25.90 18.29 5.25
CA ARG A 621 25.56 17.42 6.37
C ARG A 621 26.24 16.08 6.14
N ASN A 622 26.97 15.60 7.13
CA ASN A 622 27.53 14.26 7.09
C ASN A 622 26.52 13.29 7.72
N VAL A 623 26.06 12.33 6.92
CA VAL A 623 25.16 11.25 7.36
C VAL A 623 25.77 9.92 6.93
N GLU A 624 26.09 9.06 7.89
CA GLU A 624 26.64 7.72 7.65
C GLU A 624 27.87 7.70 6.72
N GLY A 625 28.72 8.73 6.80
CA GLY A 625 29.93 8.85 5.96
C GLY A 625 29.69 9.41 4.55
N GLU A 626 28.45 9.73 4.18
CA GLU A 626 28.13 10.52 2.99
C GLU A 626 27.99 12.00 3.36
N THR A 627 28.64 12.89 2.61
CA THR A 627 28.41 14.33 2.71
C THR A 627 27.30 14.74 1.74
N ILE A 628 26.16 15.14 2.30
CA ILE A 628 24.99 15.61 1.56
C ILE A 628 25.00 17.14 1.54
N TYR A 629 24.79 17.73 0.37
CA TYR A 629 24.68 19.18 0.21
C TYR A 629 23.23 19.54 -0.13
N SER A 630 22.63 20.45 0.65
CA SER A 630 21.26 20.93 0.40
C SER A 630 21.13 22.41 0.77
N LEU A 631 20.10 23.05 0.23
CA LEU A 631 19.67 24.37 0.68
C LEU A 631 19.29 24.32 2.17
N PRO A 632 19.42 25.44 2.90
CA PRO A 632 19.13 25.50 4.33
C PRO A 632 17.79 24.85 4.69
N THR A 633 17.76 24.04 5.75
CA THR A 633 16.54 23.33 6.19
C THR A 633 15.37 24.30 6.40
N MET A 634 14.24 23.95 5.82
CA MET A 634 12.95 24.60 6.03
C MET A 634 12.21 23.85 7.14
N TYR A 635 12.10 24.50 8.30
CA TYR A 635 11.23 24.04 9.38
C TYR A 635 9.80 24.39 9.01
N VAL A 636 9.10 23.44 8.39
CA VAL A 636 7.85 23.75 7.69
C VAL A 636 6.82 24.36 8.65
N THR A 637 6.71 23.85 9.88
CA THR A 637 5.81 24.38 10.91
C THR A 637 6.16 25.83 11.28
N GLU A 638 7.44 26.10 11.57
CA GLU A 638 7.89 27.46 11.93
C GLU A 638 7.68 28.45 10.77
N GLU A 639 7.87 27.99 9.54
CA GLU A 639 7.72 28.82 8.34
C GLU A 639 6.25 29.13 8.05
N ALA A 640 5.35 28.15 8.25
CA ALA A 640 3.91 28.36 8.18
C ALA A 640 3.43 29.36 9.26
N GLU A 641 3.90 29.22 10.50
CA GLU A 641 3.58 30.12 11.61
C GLU A 641 4.06 31.56 11.33
N LYS A 642 5.30 31.74 10.87
CA LYS A 642 5.82 33.06 10.46
C LYS A 642 4.96 33.71 9.39
N GLN A 643 4.52 32.95 8.39
CA GLN A 643 3.67 33.48 7.32
C GLN A 643 2.27 33.85 7.81
N LYS A 644 1.71 33.09 8.76
CA LYS A 644 0.46 33.47 9.44
C LYS A 644 0.65 34.77 10.23
N GLU A 645 1.75 34.92 10.96
CA GLU A 645 2.07 36.16 11.67
C GLU A 645 2.28 37.35 10.71
N ASP A 646 3.01 37.18 9.62
CA ASP A 646 3.30 38.26 8.66
C ASP A 646 2.04 38.73 7.93
N LYS A 647 1.13 37.81 7.58
CA LYS A 647 -0.21 38.16 7.09
C LYS A 647 -1.00 38.99 8.11
N SER A 648 -0.84 38.72 9.41
CA SER A 648 -1.47 39.49 10.48
C SER A 648 -0.79 40.85 10.75
N LYS A 649 0.51 40.99 10.45
CA LYS A 649 1.32 42.22 10.63
C LYS A 649 1.25 43.19 9.43
N SER A 650 0.51 42.86 8.38
CA SER A 650 0.21 43.74 7.24
C SER A 650 -0.56 45.01 7.66
N ALA A 651 0.09 45.98 8.33
CA ALA A 651 -0.45 47.32 8.56
C ALA A 651 0.54 48.43 8.99
N SER A 652 1.85 48.21 9.17
CA SER A 652 2.77 49.33 9.43
C SER A 652 4.01 49.31 8.54
N VAL A 653 3.99 50.18 7.54
CA VAL A 653 5.12 50.44 6.64
C VAL A 653 5.97 51.55 7.26
N ASN A 654 7.28 51.35 7.43
CA ASN A 654 8.17 52.29 8.14
C ASN A 654 9.02 53.18 7.22
N TYR A 655 8.63 53.30 5.94
CA TYR A 655 9.28 54.17 4.95
C TYR A 655 8.30 55.17 4.33
N ASP A 656 8.83 56.26 3.79
CA ASP A 656 8.05 57.26 3.07
C ASP A 656 7.56 56.71 1.72
N LYS A 657 6.24 56.62 1.54
CA LYS A 657 5.63 56.08 0.31
C LYS A 657 5.94 56.92 -0.93
N SER A 658 6.30 58.20 -0.79
CA SER A 658 6.69 59.02 -1.93
C SER A 658 7.95 58.50 -2.63
N LEU A 659 8.74 57.64 -1.96
CA LEU A 659 9.90 56.98 -2.56
C LEU A 659 9.53 56.02 -3.70
N LEU A 660 8.28 55.55 -3.77
CA LEU A 660 7.81 54.58 -4.79
C LEU A 660 7.32 55.25 -6.09
N GLU A 661 7.04 56.56 -6.06
CA GLU A 661 6.48 57.30 -7.19
C GLU A 661 7.46 57.52 -8.36
N PRO A 662 8.77 57.81 -8.14
CA PRO A 662 9.67 58.16 -9.23
C PRO A 662 10.05 56.97 -10.13
N ILE A 663 10.01 57.20 -11.45
CA ILE A 663 10.65 56.34 -12.44
C ILE A 663 11.92 57.03 -12.94
N TYR A 664 13.07 56.46 -12.61
CA TYR A 664 14.37 57.00 -12.98
C TYR A 664 14.82 56.44 -14.33
N LYS A 665 14.77 57.27 -15.37
CA LYS A 665 15.27 56.92 -16.70
C LYS A 665 16.79 57.12 -16.81
N ILE A 666 17.46 56.14 -17.43
CA ILE A 666 18.89 56.08 -17.70
C ILE A 666 19.05 55.85 -19.20
N TYR A 667 19.71 56.75 -19.91
CA TYR A 667 19.83 56.68 -21.37
C TYR A 667 21.19 56.17 -21.81
N PHE A 668 21.19 55.39 -22.89
CA PHE A 668 22.37 54.73 -23.46
C PHE A 668 22.62 55.18 -24.90
N ASP A 669 23.89 55.15 -25.29
CA ASP A 669 24.28 55.40 -26.68
C ASP A 669 23.82 54.29 -27.62
N VAL A 670 23.75 54.61 -28.91
CA VAL A 670 23.29 53.70 -29.96
C VAL A 670 24.15 52.44 -29.98
N GLY A 671 23.52 51.27 -29.88
CA GLY A 671 24.20 49.97 -29.87
C GLY A 671 25.05 49.68 -28.64
N GLN A 672 25.12 50.59 -27.66
CA GLN A 672 25.95 50.46 -26.47
C GLN A 672 25.13 50.11 -25.23
N ALA A 673 25.78 49.44 -24.28
CA ALA A 673 25.24 49.12 -22.96
C ALA A 673 26.02 49.79 -21.80
N GLN A 674 27.12 50.49 -22.09
CA GLN A 674 27.94 51.10 -21.04
C GLN A 674 27.18 52.21 -20.30
N LEU A 675 27.18 52.13 -18.97
CA LEU A 675 26.58 53.14 -18.09
C LEU A 675 27.39 54.46 -18.11
N LYS A 676 26.75 55.58 -18.45
CA LYS A 676 27.38 56.92 -18.47
C LYS A 676 27.60 57.46 -17.05
N ASP A 677 28.69 58.20 -16.86
CA ASP A 677 29.07 58.77 -15.56
C ASP A 677 28.02 59.72 -14.97
N GLU A 678 27.28 60.44 -15.82
CA GLU A 678 26.23 61.38 -15.42
C GLU A 678 25.08 60.72 -14.62
N TYR A 679 24.82 59.42 -14.82
CA TYR A 679 23.78 58.69 -14.10
C TYR A 679 24.27 58.05 -12.80
N LYS A 680 25.58 57.99 -12.56
CA LYS A 680 26.14 57.31 -11.36
C LYS A 680 25.73 57.99 -10.06
N SER A 681 25.67 59.32 -10.01
CA SER A 681 25.22 60.07 -8.83
C SER A 681 23.75 59.79 -8.50
N LYS A 682 22.90 59.72 -9.53
CA LYS A 682 21.48 59.41 -9.40
C LYS A 682 21.25 57.97 -8.94
N LEU A 683 21.99 57.01 -9.49
CA LEU A 683 21.94 55.62 -9.04
C LEU A 683 22.50 55.45 -7.63
N GLN A 684 23.47 56.26 -7.22
CA GLN A 684 23.97 56.27 -5.85
C GLN A 684 22.87 56.70 -4.86
N GLN A 685 22.06 57.70 -5.18
CA GLN A 685 20.93 58.10 -4.32
C GLN A 685 19.93 56.97 -4.12
N ILE A 686 19.59 56.24 -5.20
CA ILE A 686 18.71 55.07 -5.11
C ILE A 686 19.36 53.99 -4.25
N TYR A 687 20.67 53.76 -4.42
CA TYR A 687 21.41 52.78 -3.62
C TYR A 687 21.36 53.12 -2.13
N ASP A 688 21.56 54.38 -1.76
CA ASP A 688 21.52 54.84 -0.37
C ASP A 688 20.12 54.67 0.24
N ILE A 689 19.05 54.99 -0.52
CA ILE A 689 17.66 54.72 -0.10
C ILE A 689 17.44 53.23 0.20
N LEU A 690 17.95 52.35 -0.67
CA LEU A 690 17.82 50.90 -0.47
C LEU A 690 18.65 50.39 0.71
N GLN A 691 19.79 51.01 1.02
CA GLN A 691 20.56 50.66 2.23
C GLN A 691 19.80 51.02 3.50
N ASP A 692 19.12 52.17 3.51
CA ASP A 692 18.40 52.67 4.68
C ASP A 692 17.02 52.01 4.89
N ASN A 693 16.49 51.32 3.87
CA ASN A 693 15.14 50.73 3.89
C ASN A 693 15.19 49.29 3.36
N GLU A 694 15.32 48.30 4.24
CA GLU A 694 15.50 46.88 3.86
C GLU A 694 14.29 46.29 3.13
N GLU A 695 13.10 46.84 3.38
CA GLU A 695 11.81 46.46 2.81
C GLU A 695 11.57 46.99 1.39
N LEU A 696 12.43 47.88 0.90
CA LEU A 696 12.37 48.41 -0.47
C LEU A 696 13.24 47.61 -1.43
N GLY A 697 12.86 47.59 -2.69
CA GLY A 697 13.62 47.00 -3.79
C GLY A 697 13.63 47.92 -5.00
N ILE A 698 14.19 47.44 -6.10
CA ILE A 698 14.12 48.13 -7.39
C ILE A 698 13.66 47.21 -8.51
N GLN A 699 12.87 47.76 -9.42
CA GLN A 699 12.55 47.18 -10.71
C GLN A 699 13.36 47.89 -11.79
N ILE A 700 14.13 47.14 -12.57
CA ILE A 700 15.01 47.61 -13.64
C ILE A 700 14.46 47.10 -14.98
N SER A 701 13.86 48.00 -15.76
CA SER A 701 13.23 47.68 -17.04
C SER A 701 14.08 48.23 -18.19
N GLY A 702 14.77 47.34 -18.91
CA GLY A 702 15.64 47.69 -20.03
C GLY A 702 14.92 47.69 -21.37
N TYR A 703 15.22 48.66 -22.21
CA TYR A 703 14.56 48.88 -23.49
C TYR A 703 15.57 49.12 -24.62
N ALA A 704 15.20 48.70 -25.83
CA ALA A 704 15.95 48.87 -27.06
C ALA A 704 15.04 49.35 -28.20
N SER A 705 15.66 49.72 -29.32
CA SER A 705 14.94 50.23 -30.49
C SER A 705 14.05 49.15 -31.11
N ALA A 706 12.96 49.57 -31.74
CA ALA A 706 12.18 48.73 -32.63
C ALA A 706 12.86 48.53 -34.00
N GLU A 707 13.86 49.35 -34.32
CA GLU A 707 14.65 49.24 -35.55
C GLU A 707 15.75 48.18 -35.41
N GLY A 708 15.96 47.38 -36.47
CA GLY A 708 16.98 46.34 -36.51
C GLY A 708 16.48 44.96 -36.09
N ASP A 709 17.42 44.04 -35.81
CA ASP A 709 17.10 42.65 -35.48
C ASP A 709 16.46 42.53 -34.06
N PRO A 710 15.26 41.94 -33.94
CA PRO A 710 14.57 41.80 -32.65
C PRO A 710 15.36 41.02 -31.60
N GLU A 711 16.11 39.99 -32.01
CA GLU A 711 16.90 39.18 -31.07
C GLU A 711 18.10 39.97 -30.53
N PHE A 712 18.80 40.70 -31.40
CA PHE A 712 19.84 41.65 -31.03
C PHE A 712 19.32 42.72 -30.06
N ASN A 713 18.17 43.32 -30.35
CA ASN A 713 17.57 44.35 -29.50
C ASN A 713 17.15 43.81 -28.13
N ARG A 714 16.62 42.58 -28.07
CA ARG A 714 16.38 41.88 -26.79
C ARG A 714 17.68 41.71 -26.00
N LYS A 715 18.73 41.17 -26.62
CA LYS A 715 20.04 41.00 -25.97
C LYS A 715 20.64 42.33 -25.51
N LEU A 716 20.52 43.39 -26.31
CA LEU A 716 21.02 44.71 -25.96
C LEU A 716 20.26 45.33 -24.77
N SER A 717 18.94 45.19 -24.75
CA SER A 717 18.12 45.64 -23.61
C SER A 717 18.45 44.90 -22.31
N ASN A 718 18.70 43.58 -22.39
CA ASN A 718 19.19 42.78 -21.26
C ASN A 718 20.56 43.31 -20.78
N LYS A 719 21.53 43.51 -21.69
CA LYS A 719 22.86 44.04 -21.34
C LYS A 719 22.79 45.37 -20.61
N ARG A 720 21.95 46.30 -21.07
CA ARG A 720 21.77 47.62 -20.43
C ARG A 720 21.21 47.49 -19.01
N ALA A 721 20.17 46.68 -18.84
CA ALA A 721 19.58 46.46 -17.52
C ALA A 721 20.55 45.71 -16.58
N ILE A 722 21.38 44.81 -17.10
CA ILE A 722 22.48 44.16 -16.36
C ILE A 722 23.52 45.17 -15.89
N GLU A 723 23.92 46.14 -16.73
CA GLU A 723 24.89 47.18 -16.33
C GLU A 723 24.37 48.05 -15.17
N VAL A 724 23.08 48.37 -15.20
CA VAL A 724 22.42 49.08 -14.09
C VAL A 724 22.31 48.19 -12.85
N LEU A 725 21.95 46.91 -13.00
CA LEU A 725 21.93 45.94 -11.90
C LEU A 725 23.32 45.81 -11.25
N ASN A 726 24.37 45.67 -12.06
CA ASN A 726 25.76 45.50 -11.62
C ASN A 726 26.22 46.70 -10.78
N PHE A 727 25.75 47.92 -11.10
CA PHE A 727 26.03 49.10 -10.29
C PHE A 727 25.54 48.95 -8.83
N PHE A 728 24.36 48.33 -8.63
CA PHE A 728 23.80 48.12 -7.29
C PHE A 728 24.41 46.91 -6.59
N ASN A 729 24.67 45.82 -7.33
CA ASN A 729 25.06 44.53 -6.77
C ASN A 729 26.58 44.40 -6.48
N LEU A 730 27.46 44.95 -7.33
CA LEU A 730 28.92 44.68 -7.24
C LEU A 730 29.68 45.58 -6.24
N LYS A 731 28.98 46.32 -5.38
CA LYS A 731 29.59 47.19 -4.35
C LYS A 731 29.97 46.38 -3.10
N ALA A 732 30.89 46.91 -2.29
CA ALA A 732 31.42 46.24 -1.08
C ALA A 732 30.37 45.96 0.03
N ASN A 733 29.12 46.39 -0.16
CA ASN A 733 27.90 46.02 0.60
C ASN A 733 26.70 46.10 -0.35
N GLY A 734 26.83 45.56 -1.56
CA GLY A 734 25.87 45.69 -2.65
C GLY A 734 24.43 45.33 -2.26
N ILE A 735 23.47 45.89 -2.98
CA ILE A 735 22.07 45.49 -2.79
C ILE A 735 21.91 44.05 -3.27
N VAL A 736 21.55 43.17 -2.33
CA VAL A 736 21.36 41.74 -2.61
C VAL A 736 20.38 41.53 -3.75
N ARG A 737 20.66 40.53 -4.60
CA ARG A 737 19.98 40.36 -5.87
C ARG A 737 18.47 40.14 -5.73
N ARG A 738 18.01 39.56 -4.61
CA ARG A 738 16.58 39.37 -4.29
C ARG A 738 15.77 40.66 -4.19
N ARG A 739 16.43 41.80 -3.96
CA ARG A 739 15.80 43.13 -3.88
C ARG A 739 15.78 43.84 -5.24
N ILE A 740 16.23 43.17 -6.31
CA ILE A 740 16.36 43.74 -7.66
C ILE A 740 15.62 42.85 -8.65
N ILE A 741 14.47 43.32 -9.13
CA ILE A 741 13.76 42.73 -10.27
C ILE A 741 14.34 43.38 -11.53
N ALA A 742 14.78 42.60 -12.52
CA ALA A 742 15.36 43.20 -13.71
C ALA A 742 15.05 42.40 -14.98
N LYS A 743 14.60 43.10 -16.02
CA LYS A 743 14.16 42.50 -17.29
C LYS A 743 14.45 43.42 -18.47
N GLY A 744 14.97 42.85 -19.56
CA GLY A 744 15.06 43.55 -20.83
C GLY A 744 13.85 43.19 -21.68
N TYR A 745 13.06 44.19 -22.05
CA TYR A 745 11.84 44.02 -22.82
C TYR A 745 12.09 44.02 -24.34
N GLY A 746 13.32 44.26 -24.78
CA GLY A 746 13.66 44.41 -26.19
C GLY A 746 13.07 45.68 -26.78
N ALA A 747 12.49 45.55 -27.98
CA ALA A 747 11.90 46.67 -28.71
C ALA A 747 10.70 47.27 -27.97
N THR A 748 10.59 48.59 -27.96
CA THR A 748 9.40 49.30 -27.44
C THR A 748 8.72 50.07 -28.56
N GLN A 749 7.41 50.30 -28.44
CA GLN A 749 6.69 51.24 -29.30
C GLN A 749 6.86 52.71 -28.87
N ALA A 750 7.80 53.01 -27.95
CA ALA A 750 7.90 54.34 -27.37
C ALA A 750 8.37 55.37 -28.40
N ASP A 751 7.48 56.34 -28.63
CA ASP A 751 7.65 57.66 -29.20
C ASP A 751 8.76 57.84 -30.27
N SER A 752 8.34 57.85 -31.54
CA SER A 752 9.19 58.21 -32.69
C SER A 752 9.75 59.64 -32.63
N GLN A 753 9.26 60.51 -31.74
CA GLN A 753 9.73 61.88 -31.59
C GLN A 753 10.97 62.01 -30.69
N ASN A 754 11.28 61.01 -29.85
CA ASN A 754 12.49 61.02 -29.02
C ASN A 754 13.28 59.71 -29.17
N PRO A 755 14.29 59.65 -30.07
CA PRO A 755 15.08 58.45 -30.30
C PRO A 755 15.80 57.90 -29.06
N GLU A 756 16.07 58.73 -28.05
CA GLU A 756 16.70 58.30 -26.80
C GLU A 756 15.75 57.49 -25.91
N GLU A 757 14.43 57.72 -25.99
CA GLU A 757 13.45 56.90 -25.25
C GLU A 757 13.53 55.43 -25.65
N ASN A 758 13.91 55.14 -26.88
CA ASN A 758 14.13 53.78 -27.37
C ASN A 758 15.47 53.15 -26.91
N ARG A 759 16.27 53.86 -26.11
CA ARG A 759 17.57 53.39 -25.61
C ARG A 759 17.73 53.65 -24.12
N ARG A 760 16.73 53.25 -23.34
CA ARG A 760 16.68 53.55 -21.91
C ARG A 760 16.62 52.32 -21.02
N VAL A 761 17.00 52.50 -19.77
CA VAL A 761 16.61 51.65 -18.65
C VAL A 761 15.80 52.50 -17.69
N GLU A 762 14.67 51.98 -17.24
CA GLU A 762 13.86 52.56 -16.18
C GLU A 762 14.18 51.85 -14.86
N VAL A 763 14.48 52.61 -13.82
CA VAL A 763 14.64 52.11 -12.46
C VAL A 763 13.54 52.69 -11.60
N GLN A 764 12.74 51.83 -10.99
CA GLN A 764 11.67 52.23 -10.07
C GLN A 764 11.91 51.56 -8.73
N ILE A 765 11.79 52.32 -7.64
CA ILE A 765 11.81 51.75 -6.29
C ILE A 765 10.46 51.11 -6.03
N VAL A 766 10.47 49.87 -5.54
CA VAL A 766 9.27 49.07 -5.32
C VAL A 766 9.20 48.58 -3.87
N ASP A 767 7.97 48.44 -3.37
CA ASP A 767 7.69 47.76 -2.11
C ASP A 767 7.83 46.24 -2.34
N LEU A 768 8.77 45.60 -1.65
CA LEU A 768 9.03 44.17 -1.82
C LEU A 768 7.86 43.28 -1.36
N ASN A 769 6.91 43.83 -0.58
CA ASN A 769 5.71 43.15 -0.10
C ASN A 769 4.51 43.33 -1.05
N LYS A 770 4.61 44.19 -2.08
CA LYS A 770 3.52 44.47 -3.04
C LYS A 770 3.92 44.31 -4.50
N ALA A 771 5.21 44.23 -4.80
CA ALA A 771 5.69 44.03 -6.16
C ALA A 771 5.34 42.61 -6.63
N GLU A 772 4.65 42.49 -7.78
CA GLU A 772 4.57 41.23 -8.52
C GLU A 772 6.00 40.86 -8.95
N ARG A 773 6.54 39.77 -8.38
CA ARG A 773 7.92 39.31 -8.62
C ARG A 773 8.04 38.43 -9.86
#